data_AF-A0A702PJE0-F1
#
_entry.id   AF-A0A702PJE0-F1
#
_cell.length_a   1.000
_cell.length_b   1.000
_cell.length_c   1.000
_cell.angle_alpha   90.00
_cell.angle_beta   90.00
_cell.angle_gamma   90.00
#
_symmetry.space_group_name_H-M   'P 1'
#
loop_
_entity.id
_entity.type
_entity.pdbx_description
1 polymer ?
#
loop_
_entity_poly.entity_id
_entity_poly.type
_entity_poly.pdbx_seq_one_letter_code
_entity_poly.pdbx_strand_id
1 'polypeptide(L)'
;MNWTPPVTPDGWESKLVDYFLRFGADGDAQDIRWFEVTPATLAAAFVDSGVSADEVEEAFRTCMSKIPDLPQRLESGMMEKSTRRTPGYFTYLVMTLLISSQFDVQEERNDFRLKLQNWLQTTHSFQNLSGVNKMWEALAEWLKQRIQEGEPYRRLILPPRDSWVQIGHTLRLAFPNKADLRLMSECLENYPQAAANPRQLIEYFKIVIQRQSVSLALKEAFAEFRDAWLLGRRALFDMPFWRLRQRAVQISSFVTTHQTIIDMYVDFDGSRRYFSVAGENNESAFHPTLSEALIARDAGNSENLGKATQIGLLFFYEIGHGRWRAISSPDVDSQGFHIALYNKHSVQTSKRLNGYIAEDEWILTAQPLSRVSATDIFRSVRSSSGIQDDDVTRPQLYGGIRVPGGWLGLPAFLPFVESDTQRYRIYSSGNDEAETNVSIIDGRLISSVPLNGELFIEPALEAGEKTPPWRRRARFFTRAVPHPTLGESARYRFEPLCDWSMPSLKAPTFNFEEQFQWEDSEACCDHLLEAVYASGASGWEEAELFALLRHVDGIINVWHLIRCLQHAGLIEPRLRAGWKGRAWTLVKPSLLHLRNGENSLVVVEGAVCASLMDDFQKAVAGLGGESFRRRGVSLWSPPVFGAVLANPVALSQRLGWPLIETPSSSATTPLSLVTTERAAELHEPAAIWNWRSGKFQPHGPTDKVAALLSLHIHPGGRDHDIYRVVSGRETKHFLSRTAAIITAGAKNRQPVFKRVAQNHLLCLINDCGLPDALAAGIRRHALRNGGPMDSGYAYPVDDVSFLWLGSLLPGCFYSLSPNGEDDISRIVSASRHSGGKIRPIWRNGRLALTPG
;
A
#
# COMPACT_ATOMS: atom_id res chain seq x y z
N MET A 1 6.75 -29.68 -4.18
CA MET A 1 6.04 -30.76 -3.47
C MET A 1 5.21 -31.50 -4.51
N ASN A 2 5.12 -32.84 -4.45
CA ASN A 2 4.25 -33.59 -5.36
C ASN A 2 2.80 -33.49 -4.87
N TRP A 3 1.88 -33.11 -5.75
CA TRP A 3 0.46 -33.04 -5.44
C TRP A 3 -0.10 -34.42 -5.08
N THR A 4 -0.89 -34.49 -4.01
CA THR A 4 -1.67 -35.67 -3.65
C THR A 4 -3.16 -35.35 -3.83
N PRO A 5 -3.86 -36.03 -4.75
CA PRO A 5 -5.27 -35.76 -4.97
C PRO A 5 -6.09 -36.11 -3.72
N PRO A 6 -7.17 -35.36 -3.42
CA PRO A 6 -8.13 -35.80 -2.43
C PRO A 6 -8.72 -37.15 -2.85
N VAL A 7 -8.70 -38.12 -1.95
CA VAL A 7 -9.23 -39.47 -2.23
C VAL A 7 -10.70 -39.63 -1.84
N THR A 8 -11.25 -38.68 -1.07
CA THR A 8 -12.64 -38.70 -0.60
C THR A 8 -13.48 -37.58 -1.20
N PRO A 9 -14.80 -37.78 -1.37
CA PRO A 9 -15.73 -36.73 -1.81
C PRO A 9 -15.65 -35.46 -0.94
N ASP A 10 -15.54 -35.59 0.38
CA ASP A 10 -15.44 -34.44 1.30
C ASP A 10 -14.19 -33.57 1.05
N GLY A 11 -13.06 -34.22 0.73
CA GLY A 11 -11.82 -33.52 0.41
C GLY A 11 -11.93 -32.70 -0.88
N TRP A 12 -12.66 -33.22 -1.87
CA TRP A 12 -13.01 -32.47 -3.08
C TRP A 12 -14.01 -31.35 -2.77
N GLU A 13 -15.06 -31.64 -2.00
CA GLU A 13 -16.15 -30.70 -1.75
C GLU A 13 -15.66 -29.41 -1.09
N SER A 14 -14.81 -29.52 -0.06
CA SER A 14 -14.26 -28.34 0.63
C SER A 14 -13.57 -27.37 -0.34
N LYS A 15 -12.73 -27.90 -1.24
CA LYS A 15 -11.99 -27.09 -2.23
C LYS A 15 -12.91 -26.50 -3.30
N LEU A 16 -13.88 -27.28 -3.78
CA LEU A 16 -14.83 -26.83 -4.79
C LEU A 16 -15.78 -25.76 -4.23
N VAL A 17 -16.24 -25.92 -2.98
CA VAL A 17 -17.06 -24.91 -2.29
C VAL A 17 -16.29 -23.61 -2.12
N ASP A 18 -15.03 -23.69 -1.67
CA ASP A 18 -14.18 -22.51 -1.51
C ASP A 18 -13.96 -21.77 -2.83
N TYR A 19 -13.77 -22.49 -3.94
CA TYR A 19 -13.53 -21.88 -5.24
C TYR A 19 -14.81 -21.35 -5.91
N PHE A 20 -15.89 -22.15 -5.95
CA PHE A 20 -17.08 -21.81 -6.74
C PHE A 20 -18.14 -21.05 -5.96
N LEU A 21 -18.24 -21.20 -4.64
CA LEU A 21 -19.37 -20.65 -3.88
C LEU A 21 -19.01 -19.46 -2.98
N ARG A 22 -17.75 -19.34 -2.55
CA ARG A 22 -17.30 -18.21 -1.71
C ARG A 22 -16.92 -17.00 -2.57
N PHE A 23 -16.78 -15.84 -1.93
CA PHE A 23 -16.22 -14.65 -2.58
C PHE A 23 -14.78 -14.89 -3.03
N GLY A 24 -14.43 -14.46 -4.23
CA GLY A 24 -13.07 -14.55 -4.76
C GLY A 24 -12.06 -13.70 -3.97
N ALA A 25 -10.77 -13.96 -4.16
CA ALA A 25 -9.69 -13.16 -3.56
C ALA A 25 -9.68 -11.70 -4.06
N ASP A 26 -10.22 -11.48 -5.26
CA ASP A 26 -10.45 -10.16 -5.88
C ASP A 26 -11.68 -9.44 -5.33
N GLY A 27 -12.43 -10.06 -4.42
CA GLY A 27 -13.63 -9.48 -3.82
C GLY A 27 -14.84 -9.47 -4.76
N ASP A 28 -14.84 -10.29 -5.81
CA ASP A 28 -16.02 -10.48 -6.67
C ASP A 28 -17.21 -11.01 -5.86
N ALA A 29 -18.28 -10.21 -5.83
CA ALA A 29 -19.49 -10.45 -5.06
C ALA A 29 -20.75 -10.53 -5.93
N GLN A 30 -20.59 -10.73 -7.23
CA GLN A 30 -21.71 -10.98 -8.11
C GLN A 30 -22.48 -12.23 -7.72
N ASP A 31 -23.78 -12.21 -7.98
CA ASP A 31 -24.63 -13.37 -7.83
C ASP A 31 -24.19 -14.46 -8.81
N ILE A 32 -24.17 -15.71 -8.35
CA ILE A 32 -23.89 -16.85 -9.19
C ILE A 32 -25.13 -17.12 -10.04
N ARG A 33 -25.02 -16.87 -11.35
CA ARG A 33 -26.05 -17.16 -12.36
C ARG A 33 -25.61 -18.23 -13.36
N TRP A 34 -24.33 -18.62 -13.32
CA TRP A 34 -23.73 -19.68 -14.11
C TRP A 34 -22.46 -20.19 -13.41
N PHE A 35 -22.00 -21.37 -13.83
CA PHE A 35 -20.75 -21.99 -13.43
C PHE A 35 -19.96 -22.38 -14.67
N GLU A 36 -18.71 -21.92 -14.73
CA GLU A 36 -17.71 -22.42 -15.67
C GLU A 36 -17.03 -23.62 -15.01
N VAL A 37 -17.46 -24.84 -15.36
CA VAL A 37 -16.82 -26.08 -14.91
C VAL A 37 -16.17 -26.79 -16.08
N THR A 38 -14.85 -26.70 -16.14
CA THR A 38 -13.94 -27.34 -17.07
C THR A 38 -12.82 -28.05 -16.29
N PRO A 39 -12.04 -28.94 -16.93
CA PRO A 39 -10.85 -29.54 -16.30
C PRO A 39 -9.88 -28.47 -15.77
N ALA A 40 -9.70 -27.37 -16.51
CA ALA A 40 -8.83 -26.26 -16.10
C ALA A 40 -9.34 -25.53 -14.85
N THR A 41 -10.64 -25.25 -14.76
CA THR A 41 -11.22 -24.61 -13.55
C THR A 41 -11.25 -25.57 -12.35
N LEU A 42 -11.39 -26.87 -12.58
CA LEU A 42 -11.25 -27.88 -11.52
C LEU A 42 -9.81 -27.86 -10.97
N ALA A 43 -8.80 -27.84 -11.84
CA ALA A 43 -7.40 -27.72 -11.42
C ALA A 43 -7.14 -26.40 -10.68
N ALA A 44 -7.75 -25.29 -11.12
CA ALA A 44 -7.61 -23.99 -10.47
C ALA A 44 -8.13 -23.96 -9.01
N ALA A 45 -9.04 -24.87 -8.63
CA ALA A 45 -9.49 -25.00 -7.23
C ALA A 45 -8.40 -25.58 -6.29
N PHE A 46 -7.30 -26.12 -6.82
CA PHE A 46 -6.20 -26.76 -6.10
C PHE A 46 -4.87 -26.01 -6.28
N VAL A 47 -4.91 -24.67 -6.15
CA VAL A 47 -3.76 -23.74 -6.20
C VAL A 47 -2.48 -24.34 -5.57
N ASP A 48 -1.32 -24.07 -6.18
CA ASP A 48 0.04 -24.51 -5.79
C ASP A 48 0.46 -25.95 -6.16
N SER A 49 -0.35 -26.69 -6.93
CA SER A 49 -0.06 -28.08 -7.28
C SER A 49 0.84 -28.25 -8.52
N GLY A 50 0.83 -27.31 -9.47
CA GLY A 50 1.57 -27.43 -10.75
C GLY A 50 1.11 -28.59 -11.63
N VAL A 51 -0.09 -29.13 -11.36
CA VAL A 51 -0.64 -30.34 -11.97
C VAL A 51 -1.43 -30.01 -13.23
N SER A 52 -1.37 -30.90 -14.22
CA SER A 52 -2.11 -30.75 -15.47
C SER A 52 -3.62 -30.87 -15.25
N ALA A 53 -4.41 -30.18 -16.08
CA ALA A 53 -5.87 -30.23 -16.00
C ALA A 53 -6.42 -31.66 -16.18
N ASP A 54 -5.77 -32.46 -17.03
CA ASP A 54 -6.14 -33.85 -17.32
C ASP A 54 -5.95 -34.76 -16.11
N GLU A 55 -4.85 -34.60 -15.36
CA GLU A 55 -4.59 -35.36 -14.13
C GLU A 55 -5.62 -35.06 -13.05
N VAL A 56 -6.06 -33.80 -12.92
CA VAL A 56 -7.10 -33.41 -11.96
C VAL A 56 -8.46 -33.99 -12.35
N GLU A 57 -8.82 -33.93 -13.64
CA GLU A 57 -10.05 -34.53 -14.13
C GLU A 57 -10.06 -36.05 -13.92
N GLU A 58 -8.96 -36.75 -14.23
CA GLU A 58 -8.81 -38.18 -14.03
C GLU A 58 -8.98 -38.59 -12.56
N ALA A 59 -8.34 -37.84 -11.65
CA ALA A 59 -8.48 -38.05 -10.21
C ALA A 59 -9.91 -37.79 -9.73
N PHE A 60 -10.56 -36.74 -10.23
CA PHE A 60 -11.94 -36.41 -9.89
C PHE A 60 -12.90 -37.51 -10.38
N ARG A 61 -12.74 -37.96 -11.62
CA ARG A 61 -13.50 -39.07 -12.22
C ARG A 61 -13.35 -40.35 -11.43
N THR A 62 -12.12 -40.70 -11.05
CA THR A 62 -11.80 -41.88 -10.22
C THR A 62 -12.44 -41.79 -8.85
N CYS A 63 -12.52 -40.60 -8.25
CA CYS A 63 -13.22 -40.40 -6.99
C CYS A 63 -14.73 -40.60 -7.17
N MET A 64 -15.34 -39.98 -8.19
CA MET A 64 -16.77 -40.08 -8.46
C MET A 64 -17.22 -41.51 -8.83
N SER A 65 -16.43 -42.25 -9.62
CA SER A 65 -16.77 -43.62 -10.03
C SER A 65 -16.76 -44.63 -8.88
N LYS A 66 -16.05 -44.32 -7.78
CA LYS A 66 -15.97 -45.16 -6.57
C LYS A 66 -17.08 -44.88 -5.56
N ILE A 67 -17.95 -43.91 -5.81
CA ILE A 67 -19.02 -43.54 -4.87
C ILE A 67 -20.10 -44.62 -4.89
N PRO A 68 -20.41 -45.25 -3.74
CA PRO A 68 -21.46 -46.26 -3.66
C PRO A 68 -22.83 -45.62 -3.95
N ASP A 69 -23.64 -46.34 -4.72
CA ASP A 69 -25.02 -45.98 -5.05
C ASP A 69 -25.18 -44.61 -5.74
N LEU A 70 -24.15 -44.12 -6.44
CA LEU A 70 -24.20 -42.85 -7.16
C LEU A 70 -25.47 -42.70 -8.05
N PRO A 71 -25.91 -43.72 -8.82
CA PRO A 71 -27.17 -43.62 -9.58
C PRO A 71 -28.39 -43.33 -8.69
N GLN A 72 -28.51 -44.01 -7.54
CA GLN A 72 -29.60 -43.80 -6.59
C GLN A 72 -29.53 -42.42 -5.94
N ARG A 73 -28.32 -41.91 -5.66
CA ARG A 73 -28.10 -40.57 -5.12
C ARG A 73 -28.58 -39.49 -6.08
N LEU A 74 -28.22 -39.60 -7.37
CA LEU A 74 -28.65 -38.68 -8.43
C LEU A 74 -30.15 -38.78 -8.74
N GLU A 75 -30.74 -39.98 -8.63
CA GLU A 75 -32.17 -40.20 -8.83
C GLU A 75 -33.01 -39.59 -7.69
N SER A 76 -32.68 -39.93 -6.45
CA SER A 76 -33.49 -39.56 -5.27
C SER A 76 -33.22 -38.13 -4.78
N GLY A 77 -32.02 -37.61 -5.07
CA GLY A 77 -31.52 -36.36 -4.48
C GLY A 77 -30.94 -36.59 -3.08
N MET A 78 -30.31 -37.75 -2.84
CA MET A 78 -29.75 -38.09 -1.54
C MET A 78 -28.60 -37.13 -1.20
N MET A 79 -28.78 -36.39 -0.10
CA MET A 79 -27.83 -35.39 0.39
C MET A 79 -27.14 -35.95 1.63
N GLU A 80 -25.81 -35.86 1.69
CA GLU A 80 -25.11 -36.12 2.95
C GLU A 80 -25.39 -35.01 3.96
N LYS A 81 -25.01 -35.23 5.22
CA LYS A 81 -25.27 -34.27 6.29
C LYS A 81 -24.47 -32.99 6.03
N SER A 82 -25.16 -31.92 5.66
CA SER A 82 -24.56 -30.60 5.49
C SER A 82 -23.89 -30.11 6.77
N THR A 83 -22.74 -29.46 6.63
CA THR A 83 -22.06 -28.73 7.70
C THR A 83 -22.21 -27.22 7.51
N ARG A 84 -21.60 -26.42 8.40
CA ARG A 84 -21.50 -24.96 8.18
C ARG A 84 -20.62 -24.58 7.00
N ARG A 85 -19.69 -25.45 6.59
CA ARG A 85 -18.70 -25.15 5.54
C ARG A 85 -19.04 -25.79 4.19
N THR A 86 -19.69 -26.95 4.20
CA THR A 86 -19.98 -27.74 3.01
C THR A 86 -21.43 -28.24 3.01
N PRO A 87 -22.11 -28.30 1.86
CA PRO A 87 -23.46 -28.79 1.77
C PRO A 87 -23.58 -30.33 1.80
N GLY A 88 -22.53 -31.09 1.49
CA GLY A 88 -22.51 -32.56 1.52
C GLY A 88 -22.90 -33.23 0.19
N TYR A 89 -22.97 -32.47 -0.90
CA TYR A 89 -23.43 -32.95 -2.22
C TYR A 89 -23.00 -32.06 -3.38
N PHE A 90 -22.22 -31.00 -3.14
CA PHE A 90 -21.81 -30.06 -4.19
C PHE A 90 -20.87 -30.70 -5.22
N THR A 91 -20.08 -31.70 -4.82
CA THR A 91 -19.27 -32.51 -5.74
C THR A 91 -20.09 -33.17 -6.83
N TYR A 92 -21.29 -33.66 -6.52
CA TYR A 92 -22.20 -34.24 -7.50
C TYR A 92 -22.68 -33.19 -8.49
N LEU A 93 -23.04 -31.99 -8.00
CA LEU A 93 -23.45 -30.88 -8.84
C LEU A 93 -22.34 -30.44 -9.79
N VAL A 94 -21.10 -30.29 -9.28
CA VAL A 94 -19.92 -29.97 -10.09
C VAL A 94 -19.66 -31.03 -11.16
N MET A 95 -19.77 -32.32 -10.81
CA MET A 95 -19.66 -33.40 -11.81
C MET A 95 -20.73 -33.25 -12.90
N THR A 96 -21.99 -33.00 -12.55
CA THR A 96 -23.05 -32.80 -13.57
C THR A 96 -22.80 -31.58 -14.44
N LEU A 97 -22.23 -30.49 -13.89
CA LEU A 97 -21.83 -29.30 -14.64
C LEU A 97 -20.67 -29.59 -15.61
N LEU A 98 -19.67 -30.36 -15.18
CA LEU A 98 -18.56 -30.79 -16.04
C LEU A 98 -19.05 -31.61 -17.24
N ILE A 99 -19.96 -32.57 -17.01
CA ILE A 99 -20.56 -33.34 -18.10
C ILE A 99 -21.37 -32.43 -19.03
N SER A 100 -22.12 -31.49 -18.45
CA SER A 100 -22.93 -30.53 -19.22
C SER A 100 -22.08 -29.58 -20.07
N SER A 101 -20.89 -29.18 -19.61
CA SER A 101 -20.01 -28.28 -20.38
C SER A 101 -19.38 -28.95 -21.60
N GLN A 102 -19.34 -30.29 -21.63
CA GLN A 102 -18.88 -31.10 -22.78
C GLN A 102 -19.93 -31.25 -23.90
N PHE A 103 -21.09 -30.59 -23.79
CA PHE A 103 -22.11 -30.62 -24.85
C PHE A 103 -21.70 -29.81 -26.07
N ASP A 104 -22.01 -30.36 -27.24
CA ASP A 104 -21.72 -29.74 -28.51
C ASP A 104 -22.83 -30.03 -29.52
N VAL A 105 -23.54 -28.98 -29.95
CA VAL A 105 -24.76 -29.06 -30.77
C VAL A 105 -24.56 -29.84 -32.08
N GLN A 106 -23.32 -30.00 -32.57
CA GLN A 106 -23.00 -30.76 -33.78
C GLN A 106 -22.78 -32.28 -33.58
N GLU A 107 -22.75 -32.78 -32.34
CA GLU A 107 -22.66 -34.22 -32.08
C GLU A 107 -24.04 -34.90 -32.14
N GLU A 108 -24.20 -35.90 -33.03
CA GLU A 108 -25.42 -36.71 -33.19
C GLU A 108 -25.87 -37.45 -31.90
N ARG A 109 -25.01 -37.51 -30.87
CA ARG A 109 -25.26 -38.17 -29.57
C ARG A 109 -25.06 -37.25 -28.36
N ASN A 110 -25.78 -36.12 -28.31
CA ASN A 110 -25.89 -35.29 -27.10
C ASN A 110 -26.85 -35.85 -26.04
N ASP A 111 -26.70 -37.13 -25.68
CA ASP A 111 -27.42 -37.70 -24.54
C ASP A 111 -26.58 -37.53 -23.27
N PHE A 112 -27.08 -36.71 -22.33
CA PHE A 112 -26.44 -36.47 -21.03
C PHE A 112 -26.13 -37.75 -20.29
N ARG A 113 -27.06 -38.71 -20.31
CA ARG A 113 -26.93 -39.97 -19.56
C ARG A 113 -25.80 -40.81 -20.14
N LEU A 114 -25.71 -40.85 -21.47
CA LEU A 114 -24.65 -41.58 -22.17
C LEU A 114 -23.28 -40.93 -21.94
N LYS A 115 -23.20 -39.59 -21.98
CA LYS A 115 -21.96 -38.85 -21.66
C LYS A 115 -21.51 -39.08 -20.22
N LEU A 116 -22.43 -39.02 -19.26
CA LEU A 116 -22.17 -39.33 -17.85
C LEU A 116 -21.69 -40.79 -17.67
N GLN A 117 -22.37 -41.74 -18.31
CA GLN A 117 -22.03 -43.16 -18.27
C GLN A 117 -20.63 -43.43 -18.81
N ASN A 118 -20.31 -42.85 -19.98
CA ASN A 118 -19.02 -42.99 -20.63
C ASN A 118 -17.90 -42.35 -19.81
N TRP A 119 -18.14 -41.15 -19.27
CA TRP A 119 -17.15 -40.46 -18.43
C TRP A 119 -16.87 -41.25 -17.14
N LEU A 120 -17.90 -41.78 -16.46
CA LEU A 120 -17.71 -42.62 -15.26
C LEU A 120 -17.13 -44.01 -15.57
N GLN A 121 -16.99 -44.39 -16.85
CA GLN A 121 -16.56 -45.73 -17.31
C GLN A 121 -17.37 -46.86 -16.68
N THR A 122 -18.69 -46.68 -16.60
CA THR A 122 -19.59 -47.63 -15.96
C THR A 122 -20.59 -48.26 -16.92
N THR A 123 -21.02 -49.48 -16.62
CA THR A 123 -22.10 -50.17 -17.35
C THR A 123 -23.48 -49.83 -16.77
N HIS A 124 -23.56 -49.10 -15.66
CA HIS A 124 -24.82 -48.69 -15.05
C HIS A 124 -25.56 -47.64 -15.89
N SER A 125 -26.87 -47.82 -16.05
CA SER A 125 -27.74 -46.91 -16.79
C SER A 125 -28.35 -45.84 -15.88
N PHE A 126 -28.31 -44.58 -16.30
CA PHE A 126 -28.85 -43.42 -15.55
C PHE A 126 -30.22 -43.00 -16.08
N GLN A 127 -31.29 -43.78 -15.81
CA GLN A 127 -32.61 -43.51 -16.38
C GLN A 127 -33.29 -42.24 -15.81
N ASN A 128 -33.12 -41.97 -14.51
CA ASN A 128 -33.75 -40.86 -13.80
C ASN A 128 -32.70 -40.02 -13.07
N LEU A 129 -32.71 -38.71 -13.29
CA LEU A 129 -31.78 -37.74 -12.67
C LEU A 129 -32.50 -36.62 -11.92
N SER A 130 -33.80 -36.77 -11.66
CA SER A 130 -34.63 -35.71 -11.03
C SER A 130 -34.14 -35.23 -9.66
N GLY A 131 -33.35 -36.04 -8.95
CA GLY A 131 -32.69 -35.67 -7.70
C GLY A 131 -31.67 -34.54 -7.85
N VAL A 132 -31.07 -34.35 -9.03
CA VAL A 132 -30.10 -33.27 -9.29
C VAL A 132 -30.74 -31.89 -9.14
N ASN A 133 -31.95 -31.70 -9.67
CA ASN A 133 -32.68 -30.43 -9.49
C ASN A 133 -32.99 -30.14 -8.01
N LYS A 134 -33.32 -31.18 -7.22
CA LYS A 134 -33.54 -31.02 -5.76
C LYS A 134 -32.26 -30.58 -5.04
N MET A 135 -31.10 -31.08 -5.45
CA MET A 135 -29.81 -30.67 -4.89
C MET A 135 -29.50 -29.20 -5.19
N TRP A 136 -29.83 -28.70 -6.39
CA TRP A 136 -29.68 -27.26 -6.70
C TRP A 136 -30.57 -26.37 -5.83
N GLU A 137 -31.81 -26.77 -5.62
CA GLU A 137 -32.76 -26.04 -4.76
C GLU A 137 -32.29 -26.03 -3.29
N ALA A 138 -31.82 -27.18 -2.80
CA ALA A 138 -31.24 -27.28 -1.46
C ALA A 138 -29.95 -26.45 -1.32
N LEU A 139 -29.11 -26.39 -2.35
CA LEU A 139 -27.90 -25.56 -2.35
C LEU A 139 -28.25 -24.08 -2.25
N ALA A 140 -29.25 -23.62 -3.00
CA ALA A 140 -29.69 -22.23 -2.96
C ALA A 140 -30.19 -21.83 -1.56
N GLU A 141 -30.98 -22.68 -0.90
CA GLU A 141 -31.45 -22.42 0.46
C GLU A 141 -30.32 -22.51 1.49
N TRP A 142 -29.41 -23.48 1.34
CA TRP A 142 -28.23 -23.59 2.20
C TRP A 142 -27.36 -22.32 2.12
N LEU A 143 -27.06 -21.83 0.91
CA LEU A 143 -26.30 -20.60 0.69
C LEU A 143 -27.02 -19.39 1.28
N LYS A 144 -28.33 -19.26 1.07
CA LYS A 144 -29.14 -18.19 1.64
C LYS A 144 -29.07 -18.16 3.17
N GLN A 145 -29.15 -19.32 3.83
CA GLN A 145 -28.99 -19.41 5.28
C GLN A 145 -27.58 -19.00 5.72
N ARG A 146 -26.52 -19.46 5.03
CA ARG A 146 -25.14 -19.08 5.35
C ARG A 146 -24.92 -17.56 5.22
N ILE A 147 -25.45 -16.95 4.16
CA ILE A 147 -25.38 -15.51 3.92
C ILE A 147 -26.10 -14.73 5.04
N GLN A 148 -27.28 -15.19 5.47
CA GLN A 148 -28.00 -14.59 6.60
C GLN A 148 -27.21 -14.69 7.93
N GLU A 149 -26.42 -15.75 8.09
CA GLU A 149 -25.50 -15.90 9.23
C GLU A 149 -24.19 -15.08 9.09
N GLY A 150 -24.03 -14.30 8.00
CA GLY A 150 -22.86 -13.47 7.75
C GLY A 150 -21.65 -14.23 7.20
N GLU A 151 -21.84 -15.46 6.73
CA GLU A 151 -20.76 -16.24 6.13
C GLU A 151 -20.46 -15.76 4.69
N PRO A 152 -19.20 -15.85 4.22
CA PRO A 152 -18.73 -15.17 3.01
C PRO A 152 -19.03 -15.97 1.73
N TYR A 153 -20.30 -16.30 1.52
CA TYR A 153 -20.82 -17.01 0.35
C TYR A 153 -21.51 -16.07 -0.63
N ARG A 154 -21.44 -16.40 -1.92
CA ARG A 154 -22.20 -15.71 -2.98
C ARG A 154 -23.60 -16.28 -3.08
N ARG A 155 -24.56 -15.43 -3.44
CA ARG A 155 -25.95 -15.83 -3.67
C ARG A 155 -26.07 -16.60 -4.99
N LEU A 156 -26.66 -17.79 -4.95
CA LEU A 156 -27.03 -18.54 -6.14
C LEU A 156 -28.42 -18.11 -6.63
N ILE A 157 -28.53 -17.72 -7.89
CA ILE A 157 -29.80 -17.41 -8.56
C ILE A 157 -30.13 -18.56 -9.50
N LEU A 158 -31.14 -19.34 -9.13
CA LEU A 158 -31.61 -20.44 -9.97
C LEU A 158 -32.41 -19.90 -11.17
N PRO A 159 -32.19 -20.46 -12.39
CA PRO A 159 -32.98 -20.09 -13.55
C PRO A 159 -34.45 -20.52 -13.38
N PRO A 160 -35.40 -19.90 -14.11
CA PRO A 160 -36.82 -20.25 -14.02
C PRO A 160 -37.05 -21.74 -14.30
N ARG A 161 -38.01 -22.35 -13.58
CA ARG A 161 -38.44 -23.73 -13.85
C ARG A 161 -39.11 -23.81 -15.22
N ASP A 162 -38.66 -24.73 -16.06
CA ASP A 162 -39.21 -25.02 -17.38
C ASP A 162 -39.72 -26.47 -17.47
N SER A 163 -39.99 -26.96 -18.69
CA SER A 163 -40.42 -28.34 -18.94
C SER A 163 -39.32 -29.40 -18.70
N TRP A 164 -38.06 -29.01 -18.43
CA TRP A 164 -36.93 -29.93 -18.26
C TRP A 164 -36.77 -30.35 -16.79
N VAL A 165 -37.59 -31.32 -16.38
CA VAL A 165 -37.75 -31.73 -14.99
C VAL A 165 -36.59 -32.55 -14.39
N GLN A 166 -35.67 -33.08 -15.19
CA GLN A 166 -34.58 -33.94 -14.68
C GLN A 166 -33.27 -33.20 -14.37
N ILE A 167 -32.71 -32.46 -15.33
CA ILE A 167 -31.40 -31.77 -15.20
C ILE A 167 -31.44 -30.30 -15.66
N GLY A 168 -32.64 -29.70 -15.70
CA GLY A 168 -32.87 -28.36 -16.26
C GLY A 168 -32.01 -27.27 -15.62
N HIS A 169 -31.79 -27.31 -14.29
CA HIS A 169 -30.91 -26.34 -13.63
C HIS A 169 -29.45 -26.50 -14.07
N THR A 170 -28.91 -27.72 -14.08
CA THR A 170 -27.52 -27.98 -14.51
C THR A 170 -27.26 -27.48 -15.92
N LEU A 171 -28.15 -27.80 -16.88
CA LEU A 171 -27.97 -27.39 -18.28
C LEU A 171 -27.94 -25.88 -18.47
N ARG A 172 -28.71 -25.14 -17.66
CA ARG A 172 -28.82 -23.68 -17.75
C ARG A 172 -27.71 -22.95 -16.97
N LEU A 173 -27.25 -23.56 -15.88
CA LEU A 173 -26.15 -23.04 -15.07
C LEU A 173 -24.78 -23.34 -15.69
N ALA A 174 -24.63 -24.39 -16.51
CA ALA A 174 -23.37 -24.71 -17.18
C ALA A 174 -23.07 -23.73 -18.33
N PHE A 175 -22.25 -22.72 -18.07
CA PHE A 175 -21.80 -21.76 -19.08
C PHE A 175 -20.38 -21.26 -18.78
N PRO A 176 -19.51 -21.14 -19.81
CA PRO A 176 -19.74 -21.56 -21.20
C PRO A 176 -19.64 -23.08 -21.40
N ASN A 177 -20.32 -23.62 -22.43
CA ASN A 177 -20.10 -24.99 -22.91
C ASN A 177 -19.11 -25.01 -24.11
N LYS A 178 -18.72 -26.22 -24.55
CA LYS A 178 -17.77 -26.41 -25.65
C LYS A 178 -18.26 -25.79 -26.97
N ALA A 179 -19.56 -25.84 -27.27
CA ALA A 179 -20.11 -25.18 -28.46
C ALA A 179 -20.02 -23.65 -28.37
N ASP A 180 -20.32 -23.05 -27.20
CA ASP A 180 -20.20 -21.60 -27.00
C ASP A 180 -18.74 -21.13 -27.16
N LEU A 181 -17.78 -21.90 -26.63
CA LEU A 181 -16.35 -21.66 -26.80
C LEU A 181 -15.90 -21.75 -28.26
N ARG A 182 -16.30 -22.81 -28.97
CA ARG A 182 -15.99 -22.95 -30.40
C ARG A 182 -16.57 -21.82 -31.22
N LEU A 183 -17.82 -21.44 -30.95
CA LEU A 183 -18.47 -20.34 -31.65
C LEU A 183 -17.73 -19.01 -31.45
N MET A 184 -17.27 -18.75 -30.22
CA MET A 184 -16.44 -17.59 -29.94
C MET A 184 -15.10 -17.68 -30.66
N SER A 185 -14.41 -18.83 -30.61
CA SER A 185 -13.16 -19.03 -31.33
C SER A 185 -13.33 -18.84 -32.84
N GLU A 186 -14.32 -19.45 -33.47
CA GLU A 186 -14.64 -19.27 -34.89
C GLU A 186 -14.94 -17.81 -35.23
N CYS A 187 -15.65 -17.09 -34.36
CA CYS A 187 -15.87 -15.65 -34.56
C CYS A 187 -14.55 -14.86 -34.53
N LEU A 188 -13.66 -15.16 -33.59
CA LEU A 188 -12.37 -14.49 -33.47
C LEU A 188 -11.40 -14.89 -34.60
N GLU A 189 -11.48 -16.12 -35.10
CA GLU A 189 -10.72 -16.59 -36.27
C GLU A 189 -11.17 -15.88 -37.55
N ASN A 190 -12.49 -15.76 -37.76
CA ASN A 190 -13.05 -15.07 -38.92
C ASN A 190 -12.86 -13.54 -38.85
N TYR A 191 -12.77 -12.99 -37.63
CA TYR A 191 -12.62 -11.55 -37.40
C TYR A 191 -11.57 -11.26 -36.30
N PRO A 192 -10.26 -11.42 -36.57
CA PRO A 192 -9.20 -11.27 -35.55
C PRO A 192 -9.21 -9.91 -34.83
N GLN A 193 -9.60 -8.84 -35.55
CA GLN A 193 -9.75 -7.50 -35.01
C GLN A 193 -10.76 -7.40 -33.84
N ALA A 194 -11.75 -8.30 -33.80
CA ALA A 194 -12.72 -8.40 -32.70
C ALA A 194 -12.08 -8.84 -31.38
N ALA A 195 -10.91 -9.48 -31.42
CA ALA A 195 -10.19 -9.81 -30.21
C ALA A 195 -9.76 -8.54 -29.46
N ALA A 196 -9.28 -7.51 -30.16
CA ALA A 196 -8.74 -6.30 -29.54
C ALA A 196 -9.78 -5.18 -29.35
N ASN A 197 -10.90 -5.23 -30.09
CA ASN A 197 -11.89 -4.16 -30.16
C ASN A 197 -13.30 -4.64 -29.72
N PRO A 198 -13.79 -4.22 -28.53
CA PRO A 198 -15.09 -4.64 -28.00
C PRO A 198 -16.29 -4.27 -28.87
N ARG A 199 -16.25 -3.11 -29.53
CA ARG A 199 -17.32 -2.67 -30.44
C ARG A 199 -17.43 -3.58 -31.65
N GLN A 200 -16.30 -3.90 -32.27
CA GLN A 200 -16.26 -4.82 -33.40
C GLN A 200 -16.71 -6.22 -32.99
N LEU A 201 -16.32 -6.70 -31.80
CA LEU A 201 -16.83 -7.95 -31.27
C LEU A 201 -18.36 -7.95 -31.16
N ILE A 202 -18.95 -6.88 -30.61
CA ILE A 202 -20.41 -6.75 -30.52
C ILE A 202 -21.06 -6.81 -31.91
N GLU A 203 -20.54 -6.07 -32.89
CA GLU A 203 -21.08 -5.99 -34.23
C GLU A 203 -21.02 -7.34 -34.96
N TYR A 204 -19.85 -8.01 -34.96
CA TYR A 204 -19.66 -9.30 -35.63
C TYR A 204 -20.38 -10.44 -34.91
N PHE A 205 -20.33 -10.50 -33.58
CA PHE A 205 -20.96 -11.57 -32.82
C PHE A 205 -22.50 -11.52 -32.91
N LYS A 206 -23.08 -10.32 -33.11
CA LYS A 206 -24.51 -10.16 -33.41
C LYS A 206 -24.91 -10.92 -34.69
N ILE A 207 -24.07 -10.90 -35.71
CA ILE A 207 -24.30 -11.61 -36.98
C ILE A 207 -24.20 -13.13 -36.75
N VAL A 208 -23.21 -13.57 -35.97
CA VAL A 208 -22.99 -14.99 -35.64
C VAL A 208 -24.18 -15.58 -34.88
N ILE A 209 -24.65 -14.92 -33.81
CA ILE A 209 -25.80 -15.35 -33.01
C ILE A 209 -27.09 -15.45 -33.84
N GLN A 210 -27.27 -14.58 -34.84
CA GLN A 210 -28.48 -14.59 -35.68
C GLN A 210 -28.50 -15.73 -36.70
N ARG A 211 -27.33 -16.23 -37.09
CA ARG A 211 -27.20 -17.25 -38.15
C ARG A 211 -27.15 -18.69 -37.62
N GLN A 212 -26.78 -18.87 -36.35
CA GLN A 212 -26.57 -20.20 -35.76
C GLN A 212 -27.51 -20.48 -34.59
N SER A 213 -27.80 -21.76 -34.34
CA SER A 213 -28.50 -22.18 -33.12
C SER A 213 -27.55 -22.10 -31.92
N VAL A 214 -27.71 -21.08 -31.07
CA VAL A 214 -26.87 -20.83 -29.88
C VAL A 214 -27.62 -21.11 -28.58
N SER A 215 -26.87 -21.42 -27.51
CA SER A 215 -27.42 -21.68 -26.17
C SER A 215 -28.16 -20.47 -25.61
N LEU A 216 -29.16 -20.71 -24.75
CA LEU A 216 -29.90 -19.63 -24.09
C LEU A 216 -28.96 -18.76 -23.23
N ALA A 217 -28.06 -19.40 -22.49
CA ALA A 217 -27.08 -18.73 -21.63
C ALA A 217 -26.16 -17.79 -22.43
N LEU A 218 -25.69 -18.20 -23.62
CA LEU A 218 -24.90 -17.33 -24.49
C LEU A 218 -25.71 -16.13 -25.02
N LYS A 219 -26.98 -16.32 -25.39
CA LYS A 219 -27.85 -15.21 -25.84
C LYS A 219 -28.03 -14.18 -24.73
N GLU A 220 -28.32 -14.65 -23.52
CA GLU A 220 -28.50 -13.78 -22.35
C GLU A 220 -27.20 -13.06 -22.01
N ALA A 221 -26.08 -13.78 -21.90
CA ALA A 221 -24.76 -13.19 -21.63
C ALA A 221 -24.35 -12.14 -22.66
N PHE A 222 -24.56 -12.40 -23.96
CA PHE A 222 -24.27 -11.44 -25.02
C PHE A 222 -25.18 -10.22 -24.96
N ALA A 223 -26.49 -10.42 -24.75
CA ALA A 223 -27.45 -9.32 -24.67
C ALA A 223 -27.13 -8.40 -23.47
N GLU A 224 -26.89 -8.99 -22.29
CA GLU A 224 -26.53 -8.23 -21.08
C GLU A 224 -25.23 -7.43 -21.30
N PHE A 225 -24.18 -8.03 -21.87
CA PHE A 225 -22.93 -7.33 -22.16
C PHE A 225 -23.10 -6.21 -23.19
N ARG A 226 -23.77 -6.50 -24.31
CA ARG A 226 -24.04 -5.52 -25.37
C ARG A 226 -24.82 -4.33 -24.83
N ASP A 227 -25.90 -4.60 -24.11
CA ASP A 227 -26.79 -3.55 -23.62
C ASP A 227 -26.08 -2.67 -22.59
N ALA A 228 -25.31 -3.26 -21.67
CA ALA A 228 -24.48 -2.51 -20.73
C ALA A 228 -23.43 -1.65 -21.47
N TRP A 229 -22.74 -2.21 -22.47
CA TRP A 229 -21.74 -1.47 -23.25
C TRP A 229 -22.35 -0.30 -24.03
N LEU A 230 -23.53 -0.49 -24.63
CA LEU A 230 -24.29 0.55 -25.35
C LEU A 230 -24.78 1.66 -24.42
N LEU A 231 -25.07 1.34 -23.16
CA LEU A 231 -25.38 2.31 -22.10
C LEU A 231 -24.14 3.07 -21.60
N GLY A 232 -22.96 2.81 -22.16
CA GLY A 232 -21.72 3.51 -21.80
C GLY A 232 -20.95 2.86 -20.66
N ARG A 233 -21.40 1.71 -20.13
CA ARG A 233 -20.63 0.94 -19.15
C ARG A 233 -19.35 0.40 -19.78
N ARG A 234 -18.27 0.38 -19.00
CA ARG A 234 -16.94 -0.11 -19.40
C ARG A 234 -16.35 -1.10 -18.41
N ALA A 235 -16.80 -1.10 -17.15
CA ALA A 235 -16.34 -2.05 -16.12
C ALA A 235 -17.02 -3.43 -16.28
N LEU A 236 -16.88 -4.04 -17.47
CA LEU A 236 -17.61 -5.23 -17.90
C LEU A 236 -16.75 -6.50 -17.91
N PHE A 237 -15.51 -6.42 -17.43
CA PHE A 237 -14.53 -7.50 -17.56
C PHE A 237 -15.00 -8.82 -16.93
N ASP A 238 -15.77 -8.73 -15.84
CA ASP A 238 -16.26 -9.90 -15.12
C ASP A 238 -17.55 -10.48 -15.69
N MET A 239 -18.14 -9.85 -16.72
CA MET A 239 -19.34 -10.37 -17.36
C MET A 239 -19.06 -11.70 -18.10
N PRO A 240 -20.02 -12.62 -18.12
CA PRO A 240 -19.86 -13.96 -18.67
C PRO A 240 -19.43 -13.97 -20.14
N PHE A 241 -19.99 -13.07 -20.95
CA PHE A 241 -19.64 -12.96 -22.37
C PHE A 241 -18.17 -12.54 -22.58
N TRP A 242 -17.66 -11.61 -21.75
CA TRP A 242 -16.28 -11.17 -21.84
C TRP A 242 -15.30 -12.25 -21.36
N ARG A 243 -15.64 -12.96 -20.28
CA ARG A 243 -14.86 -14.13 -19.81
C ARG A 243 -14.81 -15.24 -20.86
N LEU A 244 -15.91 -15.51 -21.57
CA LEU A 244 -15.94 -16.43 -22.72
C LEU A 244 -14.94 -16.00 -23.81
N ARG A 245 -14.92 -14.71 -24.18
CA ARG A 245 -13.91 -14.19 -25.13
C ARG A 245 -12.49 -14.37 -24.61
N GLN A 246 -12.23 -14.12 -23.33
CA GLN A 246 -10.90 -14.34 -22.74
C GLN A 246 -10.45 -15.79 -22.85
N ARG A 247 -11.36 -16.74 -22.59
CA ARG A 247 -11.08 -18.16 -22.76
C ARG A 247 -10.83 -18.56 -24.20
N ALA A 248 -11.65 -18.09 -25.13
CA ALA A 248 -11.46 -18.35 -26.54
C ALA A 248 -10.08 -17.83 -27.00
N VAL A 249 -9.68 -16.63 -26.57
CA VAL A 249 -8.34 -16.09 -26.86
C VAL A 249 -7.22 -16.91 -26.24
N GLN A 250 -7.36 -17.38 -25.00
CA GLN A 250 -6.36 -18.24 -24.34
C GLN A 250 -6.18 -19.60 -25.03
N ILE A 251 -7.26 -20.16 -25.59
CA ILE A 251 -7.24 -21.46 -26.29
C ILE A 251 -6.75 -21.29 -27.73
N SER A 252 -7.08 -20.16 -28.35
CA SER A 252 -6.70 -19.85 -29.72
C SER A 252 -5.24 -19.39 -29.77
N SER A 253 -4.37 -20.08 -30.54
CA SER A 253 -2.97 -19.68 -30.78
C SER A 253 -2.83 -18.33 -31.49
N PHE A 254 -3.95 -17.66 -31.82
CA PHE A 254 -4.01 -16.45 -32.63
C PHE A 254 -3.48 -15.20 -31.90
N VAL A 255 -3.38 -15.23 -30.58
CA VAL A 255 -2.69 -14.19 -29.82
C VAL A 255 -1.93 -14.85 -28.69
N THR A 256 -0.64 -15.12 -28.87
CA THR A 256 0.29 -15.11 -27.72
C THR A 256 0.20 -13.71 -27.13
N THR A 257 -0.69 -13.52 -26.15
CA THR A 257 -0.75 -12.27 -25.39
C THR A 257 0.47 -12.27 -24.49
N HIS A 258 1.56 -11.70 -24.99
CA HIS A 258 2.70 -11.39 -24.17
C HIS A 258 2.44 -10.04 -23.49
N GLN A 259 2.69 -10.00 -22.19
CA GLN A 259 2.85 -8.74 -21.49
C GLN A 259 4.27 -8.26 -21.73
N THR A 260 4.40 -7.00 -22.10
CA THR A 260 5.70 -6.38 -22.32
C THR A 260 5.98 -5.41 -21.19
N ILE A 261 7.03 -5.70 -20.42
CA ILE A 261 7.55 -4.74 -19.46
C ILE A 261 8.68 -3.98 -20.14
N ILE A 262 8.51 -2.66 -20.23
CA ILE A 262 9.58 -1.74 -20.62
C ILE A 262 9.85 -0.83 -19.44
N ASP A 263 11.08 -0.90 -18.95
CA ASP A 263 11.59 0.00 -17.93
C ASP A 263 12.58 0.97 -18.58
N MET A 264 12.35 2.26 -18.37
CA MET A 264 13.26 3.34 -18.71
C MET A 264 14.09 3.67 -17.47
N TYR A 265 15.40 3.60 -17.62
CA TYR A 265 16.35 4.12 -16.66
C TYR A 265 16.81 5.48 -17.16
N VAL A 266 16.61 6.49 -16.33
CA VAL A 266 17.18 7.82 -16.54
C VAL A 266 18.48 7.86 -15.74
N ASP A 267 19.59 7.81 -16.47
CA ASP A 267 20.92 8.00 -15.93
C ASP A 267 21.15 9.47 -15.58
N PHE A 268 22.19 9.70 -14.81
CA PHE A 268 22.38 10.96 -14.10
C PHE A 268 22.92 12.12 -14.96
N ASP A 269 23.38 11.82 -16.16
CA ASP A 269 23.65 12.80 -17.23
C ASP A 269 22.37 13.14 -18.03
N GLY A 270 21.22 12.59 -17.63
CA GLY A 270 19.96 12.71 -18.35
C GLY A 270 19.84 11.74 -19.54
N SER A 271 20.86 10.90 -19.78
CA SER A 271 20.77 9.85 -20.79
C SER A 271 19.76 8.78 -20.35
N ARG A 272 19.16 8.13 -21.34
CA ARG A 272 18.11 7.15 -21.11
C ARG A 272 18.52 5.81 -21.66
N ARG A 273 18.15 4.79 -20.91
CA ARG A 273 18.43 3.39 -21.22
C ARG A 273 17.17 2.60 -21.03
N TYR A 274 16.85 1.72 -21.96
CA TYR A 274 15.61 0.96 -21.92
C TYR A 274 15.92 -0.50 -21.68
N PHE A 275 15.14 -1.12 -20.83
CA PHE A 275 15.26 -2.53 -20.51
C PHE A 275 13.92 -3.20 -20.74
N SER A 276 13.95 -4.35 -21.38
CA SER A 276 12.75 -5.11 -21.69
C SER A 276 12.81 -6.51 -21.06
N VAL A 277 11.75 -6.89 -20.35
CA VAL A 277 11.67 -8.17 -19.64
C VAL A 277 10.67 -9.09 -20.35
N ALA A 278 11.04 -10.36 -20.53
CA ALA A 278 10.18 -11.39 -21.11
C ALA A 278 9.55 -12.29 -20.03
N GLY A 279 8.46 -11.86 -19.42
CA GLY A 279 7.78 -12.62 -18.36
C GLY A 279 8.52 -12.64 -17.01
N GLU A 280 7.94 -13.27 -16.01
CA GLU A 280 8.33 -13.13 -14.59
C GLU A 280 9.70 -13.76 -14.21
N ASN A 281 10.33 -14.56 -15.08
CA ASN A 281 11.56 -15.33 -14.77
C ASN A 281 12.74 -15.18 -15.77
N ASN A 282 12.75 -14.19 -16.68
CA ASN A 282 13.84 -14.04 -17.68
C ASN A 282 14.72 -12.80 -17.49
N GLU A 283 15.95 -12.87 -18.03
CA GLU A 283 16.96 -11.80 -18.06
C GLU A 283 16.46 -10.54 -18.81
N SER A 284 16.78 -9.36 -18.26
CA SER A 284 16.46 -8.06 -18.87
C SER A 284 17.36 -7.77 -20.07
N ALA A 285 16.77 -7.52 -21.24
CA ALA A 285 17.51 -7.12 -22.44
C ALA A 285 17.64 -5.60 -22.52
N PHE A 286 18.88 -5.11 -22.67
CA PHE A 286 19.22 -3.69 -22.81
C PHE A 286 18.97 -3.19 -24.23
N HIS A 287 18.44 -1.97 -24.33
CA HIS A 287 18.16 -1.25 -25.57
C HIS A 287 18.58 0.23 -25.44
N PRO A 288 19.29 0.79 -26.43
CA PRO A 288 19.73 2.18 -26.43
C PRO A 288 18.60 3.19 -26.69
N THR A 289 17.50 2.81 -27.36
CA THR A 289 16.36 3.71 -27.63
C THR A 289 15.01 3.07 -27.30
N LEU A 290 13.99 3.91 -27.08
CA LEU A 290 12.61 3.45 -26.82
C LEU A 290 12.05 2.65 -28.01
N SER A 291 12.36 3.07 -29.23
CA SER A 291 11.92 2.39 -30.46
C SER A 291 12.44 0.96 -30.51
N GLU A 292 13.74 0.76 -30.24
CA GLU A 292 14.35 -0.56 -30.22
C GLU A 292 13.75 -1.44 -29.13
N ALA A 293 13.51 -0.90 -27.93
CA ALA A 293 12.88 -1.64 -26.83
C ALA A 293 11.45 -2.09 -27.15
N LEU A 294 10.66 -1.23 -27.81
CA LEU A 294 9.28 -1.53 -28.22
C LEU A 294 9.25 -2.58 -29.34
N ILE A 295 10.14 -2.49 -30.34
CA ILE A 295 10.22 -3.43 -31.47
C ILE A 295 10.71 -4.79 -30.99
N ALA A 296 11.76 -4.84 -30.17
CA ALA A 296 12.37 -6.09 -29.72
C ALA A 296 11.41 -6.98 -28.92
N ARG A 297 10.36 -6.41 -28.33
CA ARG A 297 9.31 -7.14 -27.60
C ARG A 297 7.95 -7.08 -28.27
N ASP A 298 7.89 -6.70 -29.54
CA ASP A 298 6.62 -6.56 -30.27
C ASP A 298 5.54 -5.86 -29.43
N ALA A 299 5.92 -4.75 -28.77
CA ALA A 299 5.09 -4.08 -27.78
C ALA A 299 3.78 -3.57 -28.38
N GLY A 300 3.76 -3.28 -29.68
CA GLY A 300 2.56 -2.90 -30.44
C GLY A 300 1.46 -3.97 -30.45
N ASN A 301 1.82 -5.24 -30.23
CA ASN A 301 0.87 -6.35 -30.12
C ASN A 301 0.72 -6.87 -28.68
N SER A 302 1.36 -6.22 -27.69
CA SER A 302 1.25 -6.59 -26.27
C SER A 302 -0.08 -6.16 -25.64
N GLU A 303 -0.57 -6.91 -24.65
CA GLU A 303 -1.84 -6.61 -23.97
C GLU A 303 -1.79 -5.28 -23.21
N ASN A 304 -0.67 -5.00 -22.54
CA ASN A 304 -0.55 -3.87 -21.60
C ASN A 304 -0.06 -2.58 -22.27
N LEU A 305 0.75 -2.65 -23.34
CA LEU A 305 1.32 -1.47 -24.02
C LEU A 305 0.89 -1.33 -25.48
N GLY A 306 0.22 -2.31 -26.09
CA GLY A 306 -0.09 -2.34 -27.52
C GLY A 306 -0.85 -1.11 -28.00
N LYS A 307 -1.97 -0.81 -27.36
CA LYS A 307 -2.79 0.37 -27.72
C LYS A 307 -2.03 1.68 -27.54
N ALA A 308 -1.31 1.83 -26.45
CA ALA A 308 -0.51 3.02 -26.16
C ALA A 308 0.59 3.23 -27.22
N THR A 309 1.24 2.14 -27.62
CA THR A 309 2.26 2.13 -28.69
C THR A 309 1.67 2.49 -30.06
N GLN A 310 0.51 1.94 -30.41
CA GLN A 310 -0.20 2.23 -31.67
C GLN A 310 -0.71 3.68 -31.74
N ILE A 311 -1.29 4.16 -30.64
CA ILE A 311 -1.70 5.56 -30.47
C ILE A 311 -0.47 6.47 -30.56
N GLY A 312 0.68 5.99 -30.11
CA GLY A 312 1.92 6.78 -30.07
C GLY A 312 1.97 7.67 -28.83
N LEU A 313 1.45 7.19 -27.70
CA LEU A 313 1.46 7.88 -26.42
C LEU A 313 1.68 6.86 -25.30
N LEU A 314 2.82 6.96 -24.62
CA LEU A 314 3.18 6.14 -23.47
C LEU A 314 3.46 7.03 -22.26
N PHE A 315 3.13 6.52 -21.08
CA PHE A 315 3.48 7.14 -19.81
C PHE A 315 4.48 6.25 -19.09
N PHE A 316 5.39 6.89 -18.37
CA PHE A 316 6.40 6.23 -17.58
C PHE A 316 6.24 6.73 -16.15
N TYR A 317 5.85 5.83 -15.25
CA TYR A 317 5.69 6.15 -13.84
C TYR A 317 6.87 5.62 -13.03
N GLU A 318 7.22 6.30 -11.94
CA GLU A 318 8.39 5.92 -11.14
C GLU A 318 8.10 4.64 -10.36
N ILE A 319 8.81 3.56 -10.68
CA ILE A 319 8.75 2.28 -9.95
C ILE A 319 9.96 2.07 -9.03
N GLY A 320 10.89 3.02 -9.06
CA GLY A 320 12.10 3.05 -8.28
C GLY A 320 12.94 4.25 -8.73
N HIS A 321 13.87 4.69 -7.90
CA HIS A 321 14.62 5.91 -8.21
C HIS A 321 15.36 5.86 -9.54
N GLY A 322 15.01 6.77 -10.46
CA GLY A 322 15.55 6.83 -11.81
C GLY A 322 15.06 5.71 -12.73
N ARG A 323 14.24 4.79 -12.24
CA ARG A 323 13.63 3.68 -12.98
C ARG A 323 12.15 3.92 -13.14
N TRP A 324 11.72 3.97 -14.38
CA TRP A 324 10.36 4.31 -14.74
C TRP A 324 9.77 3.21 -15.58
N ARG A 325 8.55 2.79 -15.30
CA ARG A 325 7.90 1.71 -16.04
C ARG A 325 6.87 2.27 -17.00
N ALA A 326 6.89 1.75 -18.22
CA ALA A 326 5.89 2.07 -19.23
C ALA A 326 4.50 1.58 -18.80
N ILE A 327 3.50 2.45 -18.96
CA ILE A 327 2.07 2.19 -18.79
C ILE A 327 1.28 2.92 -19.89
N SER A 328 0.07 2.45 -20.12
CA SER A 328 -0.80 2.93 -21.20
C SER A 328 -1.60 4.19 -20.85
N SER A 329 -1.76 4.50 -19.56
CA SER A 329 -2.49 5.67 -19.06
C SER A 329 -1.90 6.14 -17.73
N PRO A 330 -2.01 7.44 -17.39
CA PRO A 330 -1.58 7.93 -16.08
C PRO A 330 -2.38 7.25 -14.96
N ASP A 331 -1.71 6.61 -14.02
CA ASP A 331 -2.35 6.03 -12.85
C ASP A 331 -2.67 7.10 -11.79
N VAL A 332 -3.39 6.69 -10.74
CA VAL A 332 -3.80 7.60 -9.66
C VAL A 332 -2.72 7.74 -8.59
N ASP A 333 -1.90 6.71 -8.43
CA ASP A 333 -0.93 6.56 -7.34
C ASP A 333 0.42 7.25 -7.64
N SER A 334 0.75 7.48 -8.92
CA SER A 334 2.02 8.08 -9.31
C SER A 334 1.96 9.60 -9.35
N GLN A 335 2.97 10.22 -8.74
CA GLN A 335 3.03 11.67 -8.57
C GLN A 335 3.63 12.40 -9.78
N GLY A 336 4.36 11.68 -10.64
CA GLY A 336 5.02 12.23 -11.81
C GLY A 336 5.11 11.22 -12.94
N PHE A 337 5.04 11.71 -14.17
CA PHE A 337 5.13 10.88 -15.37
C PHE A 337 6.14 11.47 -16.35
N HIS A 338 7.04 10.63 -16.84
CA HIS A 338 7.63 10.90 -18.16
C HIS A 338 6.62 10.52 -19.23
N ILE A 339 6.47 11.36 -20.26
CA ILE A 339 5.51 11.11 -21.35
C ILE A 339 6.31 10.95 -22.62
N ALA A 340 6.10 9.85 -23.34
CA ALA A 340 6.63 9.63 -24.67
C ALA A 340 5.50 9.78 -25.70
N LEU A 341 5.72 10.67 -26.67
CA LEU A 341 4.80 11.03 -27.75
C LEU A 341 5.44 10.72 -29.09
N TYR A 342 4.74 10.03 -29.97
CA TYR A 342 5.22 9.78 -31.32
C TYR A 342 5.27 11.07 -32.14
N ASN A 343 6.25 11.22 -33.03
CA ASN A 343 6.51 12.44 -33.80
C ASN A 343 5.30 12.95 -34.60
N LYS A 344 4.35 12.07 -34.97
CA LYS A 344 3.08 12.44 -35.61
C LYS A 344 2.21 13.40 -34.79
N HIS A 345 2.40 13.43 -33.46
CA HIS A 345 1.69 14.31 -32.52
C HIS A 345 2.47 15.61 -32.16
N SER A 346 3.65 15.80 -32.75
CA SER A 346 4.64 16.81 -32.34
C SER A 346 4.20 18.27 -32.57
N VAL A 347 3.40 18.57 -33.60
CA VAL A 347 3.15 19.96 -34.02
C VAL A 347 2.21 20.74 -33.08
N GLN A 348 1.29 20.06 -32.38
CA GLN A 348 0.31 20.71 -31.48
C GLN A 348 0.62 20.53 -29.98
N THR A 349 1.24 19.42 -29.58
CA THR A 349 1.38 19.04 -28.15
C THR A 349 2.77 19.34 -27.56
N SER A 350 3.82 19.44 -28.38
CA SER A 350 5.20 19.73 -27.93
C SER A 350 5.35 21.07 -27.21
N LYS A 351 4.55 22.09 -27.59
CA LYS A 351 4.50 23.40 -26.91
C LYS A 351 4.03 23.34 -25.46
N ARG A 352 3.36 22.26 -25.06
CA ARG A 352 2.86 22.04 -23.68
C ARG A 352 3.84 21.23 -22.83
N LEU A 353 4.91 20.71 -23.42
CA LEU A 353 5.96 19.98 -22.71
C LEU A 353 7.01 21.02 -22.27
N ASN A 354 7.26 21.12 -20.96
CA ASN A 354 8.29 22.01 -20.39
C ASN A 354 9.71 21.47 -20.68
N GLY A 355 10.08 21.43 -21.96
CA GLY A 355 11.29 20.79 -22.47
C GLY A 355 11.09 19.33 -22.88
N TYR A 356 11.70 18.93 -23.98
CA TYR A 356 11.62 17.56 -24.51
C TYR A 356 12.95 17.07 -25.06
N ILE A 357 13.09 15.76 -25.13
CA ILE A 357 14.21 15.03 -25.73
C ILE A 357 13.64 14.24 -26.90
N ALA A 358 14.26 14.37 -28.08
CA ALA A 358 13.90 13.58 -29.25
C ALA A 358 14.77 12.32 -29.29
N GLU A 359 14.11 11.17 -29.41
CA GLU A 359 14.73 9.85 -29.54
C GLU A 359 14.06 9.12 -30.71
N ASP A 360 14.74 9.05 -31.85
CA ASP A 360 14.20 8.52 -33.11
C ASP A 360 12.84 9.15 -33.47
N GLU A 361 11.78 8.32 -33.46
CA GLU A 361 10.40 8.69 -33.78
C GLU A 361 9.59 9.16 -32.55
N TRP A 362 10.22 9.23 -31.38
CA TRP A 362 9.58 9.60 -30.12
C TRP A 362 10.11 10.94 -29.58
N ILE A 363 9.20 11.69 -28.98
CA ILE A 363 9.45 12.90 -28.22
C ILE A 363 9.09 12.61 -26.77
N LEU A 364 10.06 12.71 -25.88
CA LEU A 364 9.88 12.42 -24.48
C LEU A 364 10.04 13.68 -23.62
N THR A 365 9.27 13.81 -22.54
CA THR A 365 9.43 14.93 -21.61
C THR A 365 10.81 14.91 -20.97
N ALA A 366 11.53 16.03 -20.95
CA ALA A 366 12.88 16.10 -20.35
C ALA A 366 12.84 15.92 -18.82
N GLN A 367 11.76 16.39 -18.19
CA GLN A 367 11.47 16.24 -16.75
C GLN A 367 10.12 15.54 -16.57
N PRO A 368 9.89 14.84 -15.45
CA PRO A 368 8.59 14.26 -15.16
C PRO A 368 7.54 15.37 -14.96
N LEU A 369 6.36 15.18 -15.54
CA LEU A 369 5.23 16.09 -15.44
C LEU A 369 4.28 15.64 -14.33
N SER A 370 3.59 16.60 -13.71
CA SER A 370 2.56 16.30 -12.70
C SER A 370 1.44 15.45 -13.28
N ARG A 371 0.76 14.68 -12.43
CA ARG A 371 -0.42 13.90 -12.83
C ARG A 371 -1.46 14.73 -13.56
N VAL A 372 -1.80 15.93 -13.08
CA VAL A 372 -2.78 16.82 -13.73
C VAL A 372 -2.37 17.11 -15.18
N SER A 373 -1.11 17.48 -15.39
CA SER A 373 -0.56 17.74 -16.72
C SER A 373 -0.55 16.48 -17.60
N ALA A 374 -0.20 15.33 -17.04
CA ALA A 374 -0.19 14.05 -17.75
C ALA A 374 -1.61 13.64 -18.16
N THR A 375 -2.60 13.78 -17.27
CA THR A 375 -4.02 13.52 -17.57
C THR A 375 -4.58 14.50 -18.59
N ASP A 376 -4.18 15.78 -18.55
CA ASP A 376 -4.60 16.76 -19.55
C ASP A 376 -4.02 16.46 -20.93
N ILE A 377 -2.75 16.05 -21.02
CA ILE A 377 -2.11 15.60 -22.25
C ILE A 377 -2.78 14.32 -22.75
N PHE A 378 -3.05 13.36 -21.86
CA PHE A 378 -3.77 12.13 -22.16
C PHE A 378 -5.15 12.41 -22.77
N ARG A 379 -5.95 13.26 -22.12
CA ARG A 379 -7.27 13.69 -22.62
C ARG A 379 -7.15 14.41 -23.95
N SER A 380 -6.19 15.33 -24.10
CA SER A 380 -5.99 16.11 -25.33
C SER A 380 -5.64 15.22 -26.52
N VAL A 381 -4.67 14.30 -26.35
CA VAL A 381 -4.23 13.39 -27.42
C VAL A 381 -5.32 12.37 -27.74
N ARG A 382 -6.03 11.84 -26.73
CA ARG A 382 -7.18 10.95 -26.97
C ARG A 382 -8.32 11.66 -27.72
N SER A 383 -8.63 12.90 -27.36
CA SER A 383 -9.67 13.71 -28.01
C SER A 383 -9.34 14.04 -29.47
N SER A 384 -8.07 14.36 -29.77
CA SER A 384 -7.62 14.61 -31.16
C SER A 384 -7.49 13.33 -31.98
N SER A 385 -7.34 12.16 -31.32
CA SER A 385 -7.24 10.85 -31.99
C SER A 385 -8.60 10.25 -32.35
N GLY A 386 -9.72 10.81 -31.86
CA GLY A 386 -11.08 10.31 -32.12
C GLY A 386 -11.39 8.94 -31.49
N ILE A 387 -10.57 8.47 -30.54
CA ILE A 387 -10.72 7.15 -29.91
C ILE A 387 -11.61 7.33 -28.66
N GLN A 388 -12.88 6.95 -28.77
CA GLN A 388 -13.72 6.68 -27.59
C GLN A 388 -13.08 5.53 -26.80
N ASP A 389 -13.06 5.63 -25.47
CA ASP A 389 -12.52 4.57 -24.61
C ASP A 389 -13.48 3.37 -24.67
N ASP A 390 -13.28 2.52 -25.66
CA ASP A 390 -14.10 1.35 -25.91
C ASP A 390 -13.63 0.13 -25.09
N ASP A 391 -12.61 0.32 -24.24
CA ASP A 391 -11.96 -0.75 -23.49
C ASP A 391 -12.82 -1.28 -22.35
N VAL A 392 -12.79 -2.60 -22.19
CA VAL A 392 -13.45 -3.29 -21.09
C VAL A 392 -12.49 -3.36 -19.90
N THR A 393 -12.86 -2.72 -18.81
CA THR A 393 -12.07 -2.64 -17.57
C THR A 393 -12.66 -3.53 -16.48
N ARG A 394 -11.82 -3.85 -15.49
CA ARG A 394 -12.22 -4.55 -14.27
C ARG A 394 -12.28 -3.52 -13.13
N PRO A 395 -13.37 -3.42 -12.35
CA PRO A 395 -13.43 -2.50 -11.23
C PRO A 395 -12.52 -2.97 -10.08
N GLN A 396 -11.79 -2.04 -9.46
CA GLN A 396 -10.76 -2.34 -8.46
C GLN A 396 -10.80 -1.40 -7.26
N LEU A 397 -10.30 -1.91 -6.13
CA LEU A 397 -10.04 -1.14 -4.91
C LEU A 397 -8.52 -1.01 -4.71
N TYR A 398 -8.01 0.22 -4.55
CA TYR A 398 -6.58 0.50 -4.44
C TYR A 398 -6.28 1.67 -3.48
N GLY A 399 -5.01 2.00 -3.25
CA GLY A 399 -4.58 3.15 -2.42
C GLY A 399 -4.87 3.06 -0.90
N GLY A 400 -5.57 2.03 -0.43
CA GLY A 400 -5.78 1.77 1.01
C GLY A 400 -4.68 0.90 1.63
N ILE A 401 -4.70 0.75 2.96
CA ILE A 401 -3.75 -0.11 3.68
C ILE A 401 -4.30 -1.53 3.78
N ARG A 402 -3.56 -2.50 3.25
CA ARG A 402 -3.91 -3.93 3.34
C ARG A 402 -3.58 -4.48 4.72
N VAL A 403 -4.51 -5.27 5.27
CA VAL A 403 -4.31 -6.09 6.47
C VAL A 403 -4.76 -7.53 6.16
N PRO A 404 -4.31 -8.54 6.91
CA PRO A 404 -4.76 -9.91 6.69
C PRO A 404 -6.29 -10.01 6.62
N GLY A 405 -6.81 -10.44 5.47
CA GLY A 405 -8.24 -10.60 5.23
C GLY A 405 -9.02 -9.36 4.77
N GLY A 406 -8.38 -8.20 4.56
CA GLY A 406 -9.07 -7.00 4.07
C GLY A 406 -8.25 -5.71 4.06
N TRP A 407 -8.90 -4.62 4.44
CA TRP A 407 -8.35 -3.27 4.47
C TRP A 407 -8.44 -2.66 5.87
N LEU A 408 -7.52 -1.75 6.19
CA LEU A 408 -7.65 -0.93 7.38
C LEU A 408 -8.75 0.12 7.16
N GLY A 409 -9.80 0.06 7.97
CA GLY A 409 -11.02 0.86 7.87
C GLY A 409 -10.91 2.23 8.52
N LEU A 410 -9.75 2.88 8.52
CA LEU A 410 -9.58 4.19 9.16
C LEU A 410 -9.90 5.31 8.16
N PRO A 411 -10.65 6.37 8.53
CA PRO A 411 -11.16 7.40 7.61
C PRO A 411 -10.12 7.97 6.63
N ALA A 412 -8.94 8.32 7.13
CA ALA A 412 -7.87 8.90 6.31
C ALA A 412 -7.20 7.88 5.36
N PHE A 413 -7.38 6.57 5.57
CA PHE A 413 -6.64 5.51 4.89
C PHE A 413 -7.56 4.54 4.13
N LEU A 414 -8.81 4.94 3.88
CA LEU A 414 -9.76 4.18 3.07
C LEU A 414 -9.32 4.13 1.59
N PRO A 415 -9.59 3.00 0.90
CA PRO A 415 -9.19 2.82 -0.49
C PRO A 415 -10.02 3.66 -1.47
N PHE A 416 -9.49 3.78 -2.68
CA PHE A 416 -10.17 4.31 -3.86
C PHE A 416 -10.85 3.19 -4.63
N VAL A 417 -11.90 3.54 -5.38
CA VAL A 417 -12.64 2.70 -6.31
C VAL A 417 -12.34 3.19 -7.72
N GLU A 418 -11.66 2.36 -8.50
CA GLU A 418 -11.51 2.54 -9.94
C GLU A 418 -12.67 1.82 -10.65
N SER A 419 -13.50 2.58 -11.36
CA SER A 419 -14.60 2.03 -12.15
C SER A 419 -15.03 2.96 -13.29
N ASP A 420 -16.03 2.52 -14.05
CA ASP A 420 -16.65 3.24 -15.16
C ASP A 420 -17.76 4.22 -14.75
N THR A 421 -18.06 4.33 -13.45
CA THR A 421 -19.15 5.17 -12.93
C THR A 421 -18.68 6.09 -11.81
N GLN A 422 -19.43 7.16 -11.56
CA GLN A 422 -19.31 7.98 -10.36
C GLN A 422 -20.51 7.80 -9.41
N ARG A 423 -21.54 7.07 -9.84
CA ARG A 423 -22.76 6.80 -9.06
C ARG A 423 -22.73 5.37 -8.55
N TYR A 424 -22.63 5.23 -7.24
CA TYR A 424 -22.49 3.95 -6.55
C TYR A 424 -23.64 3.73 -5.56
N ARG A 425 -24.00 2.46 -5.37
CA ARG A 425 -24.78 1.99 -4.22
C ARG A 425 -23.82 1.28 -3.27
N ILE A 426 -23.85 1.69 -1.99
CA ILE A 426 -22.99 1.14 -0.93
C ILE A 426 -23.87 0.67 0.21
N TYR A 427 -23.68 -0.58 0.65
CA TYR A 427 -24.48 -1.18 1.71
C TYR A 427 -23.70 -2.27 2.45
N SER A 428 -24.14 -2.59 3.67
CA SER A 428 -23.56 -3.66 4.50
C SER A 428 -24.41 -4.93 4.44
N SER A 429 -23.81 -6.07 4.77
CA SER A 429 -24.56 -7.34 4.88
C SER A 429 -25.56 -7.26 6.04
N GLY A 430 -26.87 -7.26 5.75
CA GLY A 430 -27.94 -7.39 6.76
C GLY A 430 -28.88 -6.20 6.93
N ASN A 431 -28.70 -5.08 6.24
CA ASN A 431 -29.65 -3.96 6.22
C ASN A 431 -29.59 -3.22 4.86
N ASP A 432 -30.42 -3.66 3.90
CA ASP A 432 -30.53 -3.01 2.59
C ASP A 432 -31.11 -1.57 2.65
N GLU A 433 -31.66 -1.16 3.80
CA GLU A 433 -32.37 0.11 4.00
C GLU A 433 -31.71 1.09 4.98
N ALA A 434 -30.64 0.70 5.68
CA ALA A 434 -29.90 1.64 6.53
C ALA A 434 -28.89 2.41 5.66
N GLU A 435 -29.05 3.73 5.53
CA GLU A 435 -28.04 4.59 4.91
C GLU A 435 -26.68 4.32 5.56
N THR A 436 -25.75 3.78 4.78
CA THR A 436 -24.37 3.67 5.24
C THR A 436 -23.76 5.07 5.23
N ASN A 437 -23.06 5.46 6.30
CA ASN A 437 -22.34 6.75 6.40
C ASN A 437 -21.10 6.80 5.48
N VAL A 438 -21.11 6.05 4.39
CA VAL A 438 -19.99 5.87 3.46
C VAL A 438 -20.42 6.42 2.11
N SER A 439 -19.58 7.29 1.56
CA SER A 439 -19.76 7.86 0.23
C SER A 439 -18.50 7.69 -0.61
N ILE A 440 -18.62 7.90 -1.92
CA ILE A 440 -17.47 7.96 -2.82
C ILE A 440 -17.42 9.37 -3.43
N ILE A 441 -16.32 10.10 -3.20
CA ILE A 441 -16.06 11.41 -3.79
C ILE A 441 -14.73 11.30 -4.55
N ASP A 442 -14.74 11.67 -5.83
CA ASP A 442 -13.58 11.57 -6.72
C ASP A 442 -12.91 10.18 -6.71
N GLY A 443 -13.72 9.13 -6.62
CA GLY A 443 -13.25 7.74 -6.54
C GLY A 443 -12.77 7.31 -5.15
N ARG A 444 -12.62 8.19 -4.17
CA ARG A 444 -12.19 7.83 -2.81
C ARG A 444 -13.39 7.44 -1.93
N LEU A 445 -13.28 6.34 -1.19
CA LEU A 445 -14.22 6.04 -0.11
C LEU A 445 -14.02 7.02 1.06
N ILE A 446 -15.11 7.63 1.51
CA ILE A 446 -15.11 8.61 2.60
C ILE A 446 -16.11 8.16 3.66
N SER A 447 -15.65 8.18 4.91
CA SER A 447 -16.46 7.95 6.11
C SER A 447 -15.99 8.89 7.21
N SER A 448 -16.91 9.39 8.04
CA SER A 448 -16.57 10.18 9.23
C SER A 448 -16.12 9.30 10.41
N VAL A 449 -16.40 8.00 10.36
CA VAL A 449 -16.10 7.03 11.43
C VAL A 449 -15.30 5.83 10.90
N PRO A 450 -14.49 5.17 11.74
CA PRO A 450 -13.84 3.93 11.36
C PRO A 450 -14.83 2.85 10.88
N LEU A 451 -14.48 2.17 9.80
CA LEU A 451 -15.25 1.09 9.20
C LEU A 451 -14.78 -0.26 9.75
N ASN A 452 -15.74 -1.08 10.15
CA ASN A 452 -15.51 -2.45 10.58
C ASN A 452 -16.55 -3.37 9.92
N GLY A 453 -16.11 -4.51 9.38
CA GLY A 453 -16.98 -5.48 8.73
C GLY A 453 -17.01 -5.36 7.21
N GLU A 454 -18.07 -5.87 6.60
CA GLU A 454 -18.17 -6.03 5.14
C GLU A 454 -19.07 -4.96 4.51
N LEU A 455 -18.59 -4.39 3.41
CA LEU A 455 -19.31 -3.45 2.56
C LEU A 455 -19.35 -3.97 1.12
N PHE A 456 -20.50 -3.79 0.48
CA PHE A 456 -20.69 -4.06 -0.94
C PHE A 456 -20.76 -2.74 -1.70
N ILE A 457 -20.09 -2.69 -2.84
CA ILE A 457 -20.02 -1.54 -3.73
C ILE A 457 -20.44 -2.02 -5.11
N GLU A 458 -21.45 -1.38 -5.67
CA GLU A 458 -21.96 -1.65 -7.02
C GLU A 458 -22.39 -0.34 -7.70
N PRO A 459 -22.43 -0.28 -9.05
CA PRO A 459 -22.93 0.89 -9.75
C PRO A 459 -24.42 1.06 -9.48
N ALA A 460 -24.88 2.30 -9.32
CA ALA A 460 -26.30 2.59 -9.30
C ALA A 460 -26.91 2.27 -10.69
N LEU A 461 -28.08 1.62 -10.69
CA LEU A 461 -28.76 1.22 -11.92
C LEU A 461 -29.20 2.46 -12.73
N GLU A 462 -28.94 2.43 -14.02
CA GLU A 462 -29.48 3.38 -14.99
C GLU A 462 -30.85 2.95 -15.51
N ALA A 463 -31.57 3.88 -16.14
CA ALA A 463 -32.89 3.60 -16.71
C ALA A 463 -32.78 2.52 -17.79
N GLY A 464 -33.38 1.35 -17.54
CA GLY A 464 -33.34 0.18 -18.43
C GLY A 464 -32.39 -0.92 -17.99
N GLU A 465 -31.50 -0.69 -17.01
CA GLU A 465 -30.68 -1.74 -16.42
C GLU A 465 -31.49 -2.57 -15.41
N LYS A 466 -31.42 -3.89 -15.51
CA LYS A 466 -32.09 -4.82 -14.58
C LYS A 466 -31.20 -5.25 -13.42
N THR A 467 -29.90 -5.30 -13.64
CA THR A 467 -28.90 -5.79 -12.68
C THR A 467 -27.60 -5.02 -12.85
N PRO A 468 -26.86 -4.78 -11.76
CA PRO A 468 -25.58 -4.08 -11.85
C PRO A 468 -24.55 -4.95 -12.59
N PRO A 469 -23.74 -4.39 -13.52
CA PRO A 469 -22.75 -5.15 -14.28
C PRO A 469 -21.60 -5.72 -13.44
N TRP A 470 -21.41 -5.23 -12.21
CA TRP A 470 -20.40 -5.71 -11.27
C TRP A 470 -20.82 -5.42 -9.81
N ARG A 471 -20.29 -6.22 -8.87
CA ARG A 471 -20.39 -5.97 -7.42
C ARG A 471 -19.07 -6.35 -6.76
N ARG A 472 -18.54 -5.46 -5.92
CA ARG A 472 -17.33 -5.69 -5.14
C ARG A 472 -17.62 -5.74 -3.66
N ARG A 473 -16.99 -6.69 -2.97
CA ARG A 473 -16.95 -6.77 -1.51
C ARG A 473 -15.64 -6.21 -1.00
N ALA A 474 -15.73 -5.26 -0.07
CA ALA A 474 -14.61 -4.77 0.71
C ALA A 474 -14.82 -5.12 2.18
N ARG A 475 -13.81 -5.72 2.81
CA ARG A 475 -13.81 -5.99 4.26
C ARG A 475 -12.86 -5.04 4.95
N PHE A 476 -13.35 -4.39 6.00
CA PHE A 476 -12.63 -3.39 6.78
C PHE A 476 -12.40 -3.85 8.21
N PHE A 477 -11.24 -3.49 8.76
CA PHE A 477 -10.87 -3.71 10.15
C PHE A 477 -10.37 -2.40 10.74
N THR A 478 -10.76 -2.10 11.97
CA THR A 478 -10.32 -0.88 12.65
C THR A 478 -8.97 -1.02 13.35
N ARG A 479 -8.42 -2.24 13.37
CA ARG A 479 -7.18 -2.58 14.06
C ARG A 479 -6.22 -3.33 13.14
N ALA A 480 -4.95 -3.02 13.26
CA ALA A 480 -3.84 -3.73 12.68
C ALA A 480 -3.65 -5.09 13.37
N VAL A 481 -3.18 -6.06 12.59
CA VAL A 481 -2.76 -7.37 13.11
C VAL A 481 -1.30 -7.27 13.55
N PRO A 482 -0.94 -7.74 14.75
CA PRO A 482 0.45 -7.79 15.19
C PRO A 482 1.34 -8.54 14.19
N HIS A 483 2.54 -8.03 13.94
CA HIS A 483 3.50 -8.63 12.99
C HIS A 483 4.42 -9.63 13.71
N PRO A 484 4.21 -10.96 13.61
CA PRO A 484 5.03 -11.94 14.33
C PRO A 484 6.48 -11.97 13.81
N THR A 485 6.70 -11.69 12.53
CA THR A 485 8.02 -11.69 11.85
C THR A 485 8.62 -10.28 11.74
N LEU A 486 8.19 -9.34 12.59
CA LEU A 486 8.69 -7.97 12.56
C LEU A 486 10.21 -7.95 12.68
N GLY A 487 10.88 -7.29 11.73
CA GLY A 487 12.34 -7.19 11.66
C GLY A 487 13.07 -8.25 10.84
N GLU A 488 12.36 -9.13 10.14
CA GLU A 488 12.96 -10.16 9.28
C GLU A 488 13.13 -9.71 7.81
N SER A 489 12.46 -8.62 7.40
CA SER A 489 12.56 -8.05 6.05
C SER A 489 14.00 -7.64 5.69
N ALA A 490 14.33 -7.69 4.39
CA ALA A 490 15.63 -7.29 3.86
C ALA A 490 16.02 -5.85 4.27
N ARG A 491 15.05 -4.92 4.38
CA ARG A 491 15.31 -3.52 4.78
C ARG A 491 15.87 -3.39 6.20
N TYR A 492 15.58 -4.33 7.09
CA TYR A 492 16.15 -4.34 8.45
C TYR A 492 17.64 -4.70 8.48
N ARG A 493 18.20 -5.18 7.37
CA ARG A 493 19.65 -5.46 7.24
C ARG A 493 20.46 -4.23 6.83
N PHE A 494 19.79 -3.15 6.42
CA PHE A 494 20.44 -1.90 6.08
C PHE A 494 20.99 -1.19 7.31
N GLU A 495 22.11 -0.48 7.14
CA GLU A 495 22.80 0.26 8.20
C GLU A 495 21.88 1.36 8.77
N PRO A 496 21.62 1.41 10.09
CA PRO A 496 20.87 2.50 10.70
C PRO A 496 21.57 3.85 10.52
N LEU A 497 20.79 4.90 10.23
CA LEU A 497 21.30 6.27 10.20
C LEU A 497 21.06 6.93 11.57
N CYS A 498 22.14 7.15 12.31
CA CYS A 498 22.11 7.80 13.62
C CYS A 498 22.66 9.24 13.55
N ASP A 499 22.13 10.14 14.39
CA ASP A 499 22.64 11.50 14.52
C ASP A 499 23.72 11.60 15.60
N TRP A 500 23.59 10.82 16.68
CA TRP A 500 24.47 10.85 17.85
C TRP A 500 25.32 9.58 17.98
N SER A 501 26.59 9.72 18.36
CA SER A 501 27.56 8.62 18.37
C SER A 501 27.28 7.56 19.44
N MET A 502 26.54 7.92 20.48
CA MET A 502 26.11 6.99 21.53
C MET A 502 24.58 6.79 21.43
N PRO A 503 24.11 5.55 21.20
CA PRO A 503 22.68 5.28 21.00
C PRO A 503 21.83 5.49 22.27
N SER A 504 22.47 5.55 23.44
CA SER A 504 21.78 5.82 24.70
C SER A 504 22.59 6.78 25.57
N LEU A 505 21.92 7.84 26.03
CA LEU A 505 22.46 8.83 26.94
C LEU A 505 21.73 8.71 28.27
N LYS A 506 22.48 8.88 29.37
CA LYS A 506 21.88 9.13 30.67
C LYS A 506 21.27 10.53 30.66
N ALA A 507 19.98 10.60 30.35
CA ALA A 507 19.17 11.80 30.50
C ALA A 507 19.05 12.18 31.99
N PRO A 508 18.64 13.42 32.32
CA PRO A 508 18.38 13.81 33.69
C PRO A 508 17.39 12.87 34.36
N THR A 509 17.56 12.63 35.66
CA THR A 509 16.66 11.76 36.42
C THR A 509 15.24 12.26 36.28
N PHE A 510 14.34 11.40 35.82
CA PHE A 510 12.91 11.67 35.80
C PHE A 510 12.43 11.85 37.24
N ASN A 511 11.91 13.03 37.57
CA ASN A 511 11.24 13.30 38.84
C ASN A 511 9.81 13.71 38.54
N PHE A 512 8.84 12.91 38.94
CA PHE A 512 7.45 13.11 38.56
C PHE A 512 6.55 12.92 39.75
N GLU A 513 5.87 13.99 40.08
CA GLU A 513 5.02 14.12 41.27
C GLU A 513 3.53 13.99 40.94
N GLU A 514 3.17 13.98 39.64
CA GLU A 514 1.79 13.82 39.17
C GLU A 514 1.35 12.35 39.18
N GLN A 515 0.05 12.12 39.30
CA GLN A 515 -0.53 10.78 39.25
C GLN A 515 -0.44 10.17 37.85
N PHE A 516 -0.04 8.91 37.79
CA PHE A 516 -0.03 8.12 36.56
C PHE A 516 -1.47 7.78 36.16
N GLN A 517 -1.95 8.37 35.07
CA GLN A 517 -3.27 8.10 34.50
C GLN A 517 -3.16 7.71 33.03
N TRP A 518 -4.22 7.11 32.50
CA TRP A 518 -4.35 6.83 31.08
C TRP A 518 -5.00 8.03 30.38
N GLU A 519 -4.20 8.95 29.86
CA GLU A 519 -4.71 10.08 29.07
C GLU A 519 -5.22 9.55 27.72
N ASP A 520 -6.52 9.72 27.42
CA ASP A 520 -7.05 9.49 26.07
C ASP A 520 -6.30 10.35 25.06
N SER A 521 -6.11 9.92 23.83
CA SER A 521 -5.54 10.73 22.75
C SER A 521 -6.62 11.13 21.75
N GLU A 522 -6.30 12.08 20.90
CA GLU A 522 -7.15 12.38 19.76
C GLU A 522 -7.17 11.20 18.79
N ALA A 523 -8.36 10.86 18.29
CA ALA A 523 -8.56 9.73 17.40
C ALA A 523 -7.68 9.81 16.14
N CYS A 524 -7.35 11.01 15.65
CA CYS A 524 -6.54 11.20 14.47
C CYS A 524 -5.09 10.69 14.62
N CYS A 525 -4.46 10.89 15.79
CA CYS A 525 -3.13 10.38 16.07
C CYS A 525 -3.15 8.86 16.18
N ASP A 526 -4.11 8.31 16.91
CA ASP A 526 -4.24 6.86 17.07
C ASP A 526 -4.47 6.16 15.73
N HIS A 527 -5.30 6.75 14.86
CA HIS A 527 -5.51 6.25 13.52
C HIS A 527 -4.23 6.27 12.69
N LEU A 528 -3.43 7.34 12.79
CA LEU A 528 -2.14 7.43 12.12
C LEU A 528 -1.17 6.35 12.64
N LEU A 529 -1.08 6.16 13.95
CA LEU A 529 -0.19 5.16 14.55
C LEU A 529 -0.57 3.74 14.12
N GLU A 530 -1.88 3.45 14.09
CA GLU A 530 -2.39 2.16 13.65
C GLU A 530 -2.08 1.91 12.15
N ALA A 531 -2.22 2.95 11.31
CA ALA A 531 -1.89 2.91 9.89
C ALA A 531 -0.39 2.70 9.62
N VAL A 532 0.46 3.42 10.34
CA VAL A 532 1.92 3.26 10.29
C VAL A 532 2.30 1.84 10.73
N TYR A 533 1.74 1.33 11.82
CA TYR A 533 2.01 -0.06 12.22
C TYR A 533 1.53 -1.07 11.16
N ALA A 534 0.29 -0.94 10.66
CA ALA A 534 -0.32 -1.88 9.72
C ALA A 534 0.50 -2.05 8.44
N SER A 535 0.94 -0.93 7.84
CA SER A 535 1.70 -0.93 6.59
C SER A 535 3.20 -1.23 6.76
N GLY A 536 3.73 -1.19 7.98
CA GLY A 536 5.18 -1.16 8.23
C GLY A 536 5.89 -2.50 8.38
N ALA A 537 5.20 -3.63 8.18
CA ALA A 537 5.75 -4.97 8.41
C ALA A 537 7.09 -5.22 7.70
N SER A 538 7.21 -4.77 6.44
CA SER A 538 8.40 -4.92 5.60
C SER A 538 9.29 -3.67 5.57
N GLY A 539 8.90 -2.59 6.25
CA GLY A 539 9.47 -1.24 6.08
C GLY A 539 9.06 -0.57 4.78
N TRP A 540 9.45 0.69 4.62
CA TRP A 540 9.11 1.54 3.47
C TRP A 540 10.36 2.10 2.80
N GLU A 541 10.27 2.41 1.52
CA GLU A 541 11.09 3.49 0.96
C GLU A 541 10.60 4.84 1.50
N GLU A 542 11.47 5.85 1.54
CA GLU A 542 11.09 7.19 2.03
C GLU A 542 9.90 7.79 1.28
N ALA A 543 9.80 7.57 -0.04
CA ALA A 543 8.68 8.06 -0.84
C ALA A 543 7.35 7.36 -0.49
N GLU A 544 7.38 6.06 -0.17
CA GLU A 544 6.21 5.29 0.24
C GLU A 544 5.69 5.78 1.60
N LEU A 545 6.60 5.97 2.57
CA LEU A 545 6.24 6.53 3.87
C LEU A 545 5.71 7.96 3.73
N PHE A 546 6.33 8.78 2.87
CA PHE A 546 5.84 10.13 2.59
C PHE A 546 4.42 10.10 2.00
N ALA A 547 4.16 9.24 1.02
CA ALA A 547 2.84 9.07 0.42
C ALA A 547 1.79 8.63 1.45
N LEU A 548 2.12 7.67 2.32
CA LEU A 548 1.25 7.25 3.42
C LEU A 548 0.87 8.43 4.32
N LEU A 549 1.86 9.20 4.77
CA LEU A 549 1.65 10.31 5.71
C LEU A 549 0.95 11.52 5.09
N ARG A 550 0.97 11.68 3.76
CA ARG A 550 0.21 12.74 3.06
C ARG A 550 -1.31 12.58 3.15
N HIS A 551 -1.80 11.39 3.51
CA HIS A 551 -3.23 11.15 3.67
C HIS A 551 -3.79 11.80 4.94
N VAL A 552 -2.91 12.19 5.85
CA VAL A 552 -3.19 12.97 7.05
C VAL A 552 -3.46 14.43 6.67
N ASP A 553 -4.18 15.16 7.52
CA ASP A 553 -4.58 16.56 7.33
C ASP A 553 -3.48 17.43 6.66
N GLY A 554 -3.82 18.03 5.52
CA GLY A 554 -2.89 18.71 4.61
C GLY A 554 -2.26 20.00 5.18
N ILE A 555 -2.64 20.41 6.39
CA ILE A 555 -2.07 21.54 7.11
C ILE A 555 -0.65 21.21 7.64
N ILE A 556 -0.33 19.93 7.84
CA ILE A 556 0.90 19.54 8.55
C ILE A 556 2.01 19.21 7.56
N ASN A 557 3.21 19.70 7.87
CA ASN A 557 4.40 19.30 7.14
C ASN A 557 4.72 17.81 7.38
N VAL A 558 4.65 16.99 6.33
CA VAL A 558 4.93 15.54 6.39
C VAL A 558 6.33 15.24 6.94
N TRP A 559 7.33 16.08 6.67
CA TRP A 559 8.67 15.89 7.23
C TRP A 559 8.70 16.07 8.75
N HIS A 560 7.81 16.91 9.30
CA HIS A 560 7.63 17.00 10.75
C HIS A 560 6.96 15.75 11.32
N LEU A 561 6.03 15.12 10.59
CA LEU A 561 5.43 13.85 11.00
C LEU A 561 6.46 12.71 10.99
N ILE A 562 7.28 12.58 9.93
CA ILE A 562 8.37 11.58 9.88
C ILE A 562 9.31 11.78 11.08
N ARG A 563 9.74 13.03 11.32
CA ARG A 563 10.58 13.36 12.48
C ARG A 563 9.89 13.02 13.81
N CYS A 564 8.59 13.28 13.92
CA CYS A 564 7.80 12.97 15.10
C CYS A 564 7.75 11.47 15.39
N LEU A 565 7.50 10.65 14.37
CA LEU A 565 7.50 9.18 14.48
C LEU A 565 8.90 8.65 14.82
N GLN A 566 9.95 9.22 14.22
CA GLN A 566 11.35 8.86 14.52
C GLN A 566 11.71 9.20 15.97
N HIS A 567 11.45 10.43 16.41
CA HIS A 567 11.75 10.87 17.78
C HIS A 567 10.86 10.20 18.82
N ALA A 568 9.69 9.70 18.43
CA ALA A 568 8.86 8.82 19.26
C ALA A 568 9.40 7.38 19.35
N GLY A 569 10.45 7.03 18.59
CA GLY A 569 11.05 5.70 18.61
C GLY A 569 10.19 4.65 17.93
N LEU A 570 9.26 5.06 17.07
CA LEU A 570 8.36 4.15 16.36
C LEU A 570 8.98 3.66 15.05
N ILE A 571 9.69 4.55 14.36
CA ILE A 571 10.39 4.25 13.11
C ILE A 571 11.84 4.69 13.19
N GLU A 572 12.69 4.08 12.38
CA GLU A 572 14.10 4.46 12.26
C GLU A 572 14.53 4.50 10.79
N PRO A 573 15.39 5.46 10.41
CA PRO A 573 15.93 5.54 9.06
C PRO A 573 17.11 4.57 8.89
N ARG A 574 17.21 3.98 7.70
CA ARG A 574 18.29 3.07 7.31
C ARG A 574 18.85 3.45 5.95
N LEU A 575 20.16 3.35 5.81
CA LEU A 575 20.93 3.68 4.61
C LEU A 575 20.82 2.57 3.57
N ARG A 576 20.36 2.92 2.37
CA ARG A 576 20.27 1.97 1.25
C ARG A 576 21.66 1.53 0.79
N ALA A 577 21.81 0.26 0.42
CA ALA A 577 23.05 -0.23 -0.18
C ALA A 577 23.11 0.16 -1.67
N GLY A 578 24.21 0.79 -2.10
CA GLY A 578 24.52 1.02 -3.53
C GLY A 578 23.76 2.15 -4.24
N TRP A 579 22.92 2.93 -3.54
CA TRP A 579 22.23 4.10 -4.10
C TRP A 579 21.84 5.10 -3.01
N LYS A 580 21.65 6.37 -3.39
CA LYS A 580 21.21 7.43 -2.47
C LYS A 580 19.82 7.19 -1.84
N GLY A 581 19.53 7.89 -0.76
CA GLY A 581 18.24 7.83 -0.06
C GLY A 581 18.18 6.84 1.10
N ARG A 582 16.99 6.74 1.71
CA ARG A 582 16.74 6.03 2.96
C ARG A 582 15.56 5.07 2.81
N ALA A 583 15.67 3.94 3.49
CA ALA A 583 14.53 3.12 3.86
C ALA A 583 14.14 3.45 5.31
N TRP A 584 12.89 3.17 5.67
CA TRP A 584 12.37 3.36 7.01
C TRP A 584 11.80 2.04 7.52
N THR A 585 12.07 1.70 8.77
CA THR A 585 11.57 0.46 9.39
C THR A 585 10.89 0.75 10.71
N LEU A 586 9.85 -0.02 11.05
CA LEU A 586 9.29 -0.02 12.39
C LEU A 586 10.33 -0.53 13.40
N VAL A 587 10.44 0.12 14.55
CA VAL A 587 11.29 -0.32 15.66
C VAL A 587 10.55 -1.40 16.46
N LYS A 588 11.24 -2.49 16.84
CA LYS A 588 10.61 -3.58 17.61
C LYS A 588 10.20 -3.11 19.02
N PRO A 589 9.04 -3.56 19.54
CA PRO A 589 8.65 -3.30 20.92
C PRO A 589 9.71 -3.75 21.93
N SER A 590 9.97 -2.93 22.94
CA SER A 590 10.84 -3.22 24.07
C SER A 590 10.37 -2.49 25.33
N LEU A 591 10.84 -2.94 26.49
CA LEU A 591 10.51 -2.37 27.79
C LEU A 591 11.74 -1.67 28.35
N LEU A 592 11.70 -0.34 28.49
CA LEU A 592 12.75 0.44 29.13
C LEU A 592 12.47 0.55 30.63
N HIS A 593 13.38 0.02 31.44
CA HIS A 593 13.34 0.14 32.89
C HIS A 593 14.00 1.45 33.33
N LEU A 594 13.22 2.30 34.00
CA LEU A 594 13.64 3.54 34.64
C LEU A 594 13.57 3.37 36.15
N ARG A 595 14.72 3.50 36.82
CA ARG A 595 14.81 3.44 38.29
C ARG A 595 14.87 4.86 38.85
N ASN A 596 14.01 5.18 39.81
CA ASN A 596 14.07 6.44 40.55
C ASN A 596 13.87 6.17 42.06
N GLY A 597 14.98 6.07 42.80
CA GLY A 597 14.93 5.66 44.21
C GLY A 597 14.38 4.23 44.34
N GLU A 598 13.32 4.05 45.14
CA GLU A 598 12.61 2.77 45.27
C GLU A 598 11.54 2.54 44.21
N ASN A 599 11.20 3.56 43.41
CA ASN A 599 10.17 3.43 42.38
C ASN A 599 10.76 2.82 41.09
N SER A 600 10.12 1.76 40.61
CA SER A 600 10.40 1.10 39.34
C SER A 600 9.33 1.47 38.32
N LEU A 601 9.76 2.10 37.23
CA LEU A 601 8.88 2.49 36.13
C LEU A 601 9.35 1.77 34.85
N VAL A 602 8.39 1.26 34.08
CA VAL A 602 8.65 0.69 32.77
C VAL A 602 8.00 1.57 31.71
N VAL A 603 8.75 1.97 30.70
CA VAL A 603 8.27 2.72 29.54
C VAL A 603 8.35 1.83 28.30
N VAL A 604 7.30 1.81 27.49
CA VAL A 604 7.31 1.06 26.23
C VAL A 604 8.05 1.86 25.16
N GLU A 605 8.96 1.18 24.47
CA GLU A 605 9.75 1.69 23.35
C GLU A 605 9.43 0.86 22.10
N GLY A 606 9.52 1.45 20.91
CA GLY A 606 9.20 0.77 19.65
C GLY A 606 7.75 0.91 19.21
N ALA A 607 7.44 0.39 18.02
CA ALA A 607 6.14 0.49 17.40
C ALA A 607 5.14 -0.55 17.92
N VAL A 608 3.99 -0.08 18.38
CA VAL A 608 2.93 -0.90 19.00
C VAL A 608 1.58 -0.49 18.41
N CYS A 609 0.79 -1.45 17.93
CA CYS A 609 -0.61 -1.21 17.52
C CYS A 609 -1.57 -1.31 18.71
N ALA A 610 -2.82 -0.87 18.52
CA ALA A 610 -3.85 -0.89 19.55
C ALA A 610 -4.04 -2.27 20.19
N SER A 611 -3.99 -3.35 19.39
CA SER A 611 -4.11 -4.72 19.91
C SER A 611 -2.98 -5.09 20.89
N LEU A 612 -1.74 -4.70 20.58
CA LEU A 612 -0.59 -4.95 21.46
C LEU A 612 -0.60 -4.05 22.70
N MET A 613 -1.18 -2.85 22.60
CA MET A 613 -1.37 -1.95 23.74
C MET A 613 -2.41 -2.50 24.73
N ASP A 614 -3.51 -3.09 24.22
CA ASP A 614 -4.49 -3.81 25.05
C ASP A 614 -3.84 -5.01 25.77
N ASP A 615 -3.00 -5.77 25.07
CA ASP A 615 -2.28 -6.91 25.65
C ASP A 615 -1.28 -6.46 26.73
N PHE A 616 -0.60 -5.34 26.53
CA PHE A 616 0.25 -4.71 27.54
C PHE A 616 -0.54 -4.34 28.79
N GLN A 617 -1.67 -3.64 28.66
CA GLN A 617 -2.51 -3.26 29.80
C GLN A 617 -3.01 -4.48 30.59
N LYS A 618 -3.48 -5.52 29.88
CA LYS A 618 -3.92 -6.78 30.51
C LYS A 618 -2.76 -7.48 31.24
N ALA A 619 -1.57 -7.48 30.65
CA ALA A 619 -0.39 -8.08 31.28
C ALA A 619 0.02 -7.35 32.55
N VAL A 620 0.01 -6.00 32.53
CA VAL A 620 0.31 -5.14 33.69
C VAL A 620 -0.70 -5.35 34.81
N ALA A 621 -2.00 -5.28 34.50
CA ALA A 621 -3.06 -5.51 35.49
C ALA A 621 -2.97 -6.92 36.10
N GLY A 622 -2.68 -7.94 35.28
CA GLY A 622 -2.47 -9.31 35.73
C GLY A 622 -1.22 -9.54 36.58
N LEU A 623 -0.32 -8.55 36.66
CA LEU A 623 0.86 -8.54 37.54
C LEU A 623 0.69 -7.56 38.73
N GLY A 624 -0.50 -6.99 38.90
CA GLY A 624 -0.80 -6.04 39.98
C GLY A 624 -0.15 -4.66 39.83
N GLY A 625 0.25 -4.30 38.61
CA GLY A 625 0.77 -2.96 38.30
C GLY A 625 -0.29 -2.01 37.76
N GLU A 626 0.09 -0.75 37.57
CA GLU A 626 -0.76 0.30 37.02
C GLU A 626 -0.17 0.82 35.70
N SER A 627 -0.95 0.78 34.62
CA SER A 627 -0.54 1.31 33.32
C SER A 627 -0.87 2.80 33.18
N PHE A 628 -0.03 3.55 32.47
CA PHE A 628 -0.23 4.97 32.19
C PHE A 628 -0.04 5.29 30.71
N ARG A 629 -0.62 6.41 30.28
CA ARG A 629 -0.47 6.98 28.94
C ARG A 629 -0.44 8.50 29.03
N ARG A 630 0.53 9.14 28.37
CA ARG A 630 0.73 10.60 28.36
C ARG A 630 0.72 11.13 26.94
N ARG A 631 -0.08 12.16 26.68
CA ARG A 631 -0.10 12.89 25.41
C ARG A 631 1.26 13.55 25.14
N GLY A 632 1.64 13.70 23.88
CA GLY A 632 2.77 14.54 23.52
C GLY A 632 2.42 16.03 23.49
N VAL A 633 3.32 16.85 22.96
CA VAL A 633 3.17 18.33 22.93
C VAL A 633 2.10 18.81 21.94
N SER A 634 1.67 17.98 21.00
CA SER A 634 0.63 18.33 20.03
C SER A 634 -0.28 17.17 19.68
N LEU A 635 -1.35 17.48 18.92
CA LEU A 635 -2.37 16.52 18.45
C LEU A 635 -1.77 15.35 17.65
N TRP A 636 -0.58 15.53 17.05
CA TRP A 636 0.07 14.53 16.21
C TRP A 636 1.28 13.88 16.87
N SER A 637 1.62 14.30 18.08
CA SER A 637 2.68 13.68 18.86
C SER A 637 2.22 12.32 19.38
N PRO A 638 2.90 11.22 19.02
CA PRO A 638 2.59 9.91 19.58
C PRO A 638 2.63 9.95 21.12
N PRO A 639 1.72 9.28 21.82
CA PRO A 639 1.75 9.25 23.27
C PRO A 639 2.89 8.38 23.78
N VAL A 640 3.37 8.68 24.99
CA VAL A 640 4.27 7.80 25.74
C VAL A 640 3.43 7.00 26.71
N PHE A 641 3.61 5.68 26.76
CA PHE A 641 2.88 4.82 27.68
C PHE A 641 3.81 3.81 28.34
N GLY A 642 3.36 3.29 29.48
CA GLY A 642 4.18 2.45 30.33
C GLY A 642 3.41 1.95 31.55
N ALA A 643 4.13 1.46 32.54
CA ALA A 643 3.54 0.98 33.78
C ALA A 643 4.44 1.19 35.00
N VAL A 644 3.81 1.39 36.15
CA VAL A 644 4.42 1.26 37.48
C VAL A 644 4.21 -0.16 37.93
N LEU A 645 5.30 -0.91 38.16
CA LEU A 645 5.20 -2.32 38.50
C LEU A 645 6.45 -2.82 39.24
N ALA A 646 6.27 -3.73 40.20
CA ALA A 646 7.36 -4.19 41.07
C ALA A 646 8.35 -5.16 40.39
N ASN A 647 7.90 -5.98 39.43
CA ASN A 647 8.71 -6.99 38.74
C ASN A 647 8.74 -6.85 37.20
N PRO A 648 9.54 -5.92 36.62
CA PRO A 648 9.62 -5.68 35.18
C PRO A 648 10.00 -6.91 34.34
N VAL A 649 10.73 -7.85 34.94
CA VAL A 649 11.16 -9.10 34.30
C VAL A 649 9.96 -9.99 34.00
N ALA A 650 9.00 -10.09 34.92
CA ALA A 650 7.78 -10.87 34.70
C ALA A 650 6.94 -10.31 33.54
N LEU A 651 6.88 -8.97 33.40
CA LEU A 651 6.19 -8.32 32.29
C LEU A 651 6.88 -8.62 30.94
N SER A 652 8.21 -8.50 30.91
CA SER A 652 9.03 -8.84 29.74
C SER A 652 8.80 -10.27 29.26
N GLN A 653 8.82 -11.25 30.17
CA GLN A 653 8.57 -12.65 29.85
C GLN A 653 7.14 -12.90 29.33
N ARG A 654 6.14 -12.22 29.91
CA ARG A 654 4.73 -12.38 29.53
C ARG A 654 4.43 -11.81 28.15
N LEU A 655 5.05 -10.70 27.78
CA LEU A 655 4.86 -10.05 26.47
C LEU A 655 5.83 -10.55 25.40
N GLY A 656 6.94 -11.19 25.80
CA GLY A 656 8.04 -11.52 24.90
C GLY A 656 8.83 -10.29 24.42
N TRP A 657 8.73 -9.16 25.13
CA TRP A 657 9.44 -7.92 24.78
C TRP A 657 10.72 -7.80 25.59
N PRO A 658 11.88 -7.47 24.98
CA PRO A 658 13.14 -7.38 25.68
C PRO A 658 13.13 -6.24 26.71
N LEU A 659 13.65 -6.52 27.91
CA LEU A 659 13.86 -5.53 28.97
C LEU A 659 15.23 -4.85 28.78
N ILE A 660 15.22 -3.53 28.70
CA ILE A 660 16.40 -2.67 28.52
C ILE A 660 16.59 -1.84 29.80
N GLU A 661 17.77 -1.92 30.41
CA GLU A 661 18.14 -1.07 31.56
C GLU A 661 18.68 0.27 31.09
N THR A 662 18.39 1.34 31.84
CA THR A 662 18.91 2.68 31.51
C THR A 662 20.43 2.74 31.70
N PRO A 663 21.19 3.48 30.87
CA PRO A 663 22.64 3.55 30.99
C PRO A 663 23.06 4.15 32.34
N SER A 664 23.99 3.47 33.01
CA SER A 664 24.50 3.90 34.31
C SER A 664 25.44 5.12 34.22
N SER A 665 26.16 5.28 33.09
CA SER A 665 27.16 6.32 32.87
C SER A 665 26.64 7.47 31.98
N SER A 666 26.93 8.70 32.39
CA SER A 666 26.65 9.89 31.58
C SER A 666 27.81 10.15 30.63
N ALA A 667 27.64 9.84 29.34
CA ALA A 667 28.51 10.42 28.32
C ALA A 667 28.13 11.91 28.19
N THR A 668 28.99 12.80 28.68
CA THR A 668 28.78 14.26 28.70
C THR A 668 29.51 14.98 27.57
N THR A 669 30.05 14.26 26.58
CA THR A 669 30.84 14.85 25.50
C THR A 669 29.96 15.77 24.64
N PRO A 670 30.21 17.09 24.64
CA PRO A 670 29.43 18.02 23.81
C PRO A 670 29.65 17.74 22.32
N LEU A 671 28.60 17.91 21.51
CA LEU A 671 28.64 17.74 20.06
C LEU A 671 29.17 16.37 19.59
N SER A 672 28.83 15.30 20.31
CA SER A 672 29.21 13.91 19.97
C SER A 672 28.37 13.35 18.81
N LEU A 673 28.39 14.06 17.69
CA LEU A 673 27.59 13.78 16.48
C LEU A 673 28.30 12.75 15.58
N VAL A 674 27.54 11.88 14.93
CA VAL A 674 28.09 10.82 14.06
C VAL A 674 28.71 11.43 12.80
N THR A 675 30.02 11.27 12.65
CA THR A 675 30.73 11.58 11.40
C THR A 675 30.83 10.36 10.49
N THR A 676 31.03 10.58 9.20
CA THR A 676 31.30 9.50 8.24
C THR A 676 32.72 9.59 7.69
N GLU A 677 33.32 8.43 7.42
CA GLU A 677 34.59 8.32 6.71
C GLU A 677 34.42 8.40 5.19
N ARG A 678 33.18 8.36 4.67
CA ARG A 678 32.92 8.50 3.23
C ARG A 678 33.51 9.83 2.74
N ALA A 679 34.47 9.75 1.82
CA ALA A 679 35.19 10.90 1.33
C ALA A 679 34.33 11.68 0.32
N ALA A 680 34.26 13.00 0.49
CA ALA A 680 33.59 13.89 -0.46
C ALA A 680 34.37 14.06 -1.79
N GLU A 681 35.51 13.37 -1.96
CA GLU A 681 36.40 13.50 -3.12
C GLU A 681 35.77 12.94 -4.40
N LEU A 682 34.84 11.99 -4.26
CA LEU A 682 34.03 11.45 -5.35
C LEU A 682 32.67 12.17 -5.48
N HIS A 683 32.47 13.28 -4.76
CA HIS A 683 31.21 14.02 -4.75
C HIS A 683 31.39 15.45 -5.30
N GLU A 684 30.35 15.94 -5.98
CA GLU A 684 30.33 17.30 -6.51
C GLU A 684 29.59 18.25 -5.55
N PRO A 685 30.12 19.46 -5.31
CA PRO A 685 29.45 20.46 -4.49
C PRO A 685 28.15 20.93 -5.18
N ALA A 686 27.01 20.65 -4.56
CA ALA A 686 25.71 20.96 -5.13
C ALA A 686 25.10 22.25 -4.55
N ALA A 687 25.29 22.48 -3.25
CA ALA A 687 24.70 23.63 -2.57
C ALA A 687 25.43 23.99 -1.27
N ILE A 688 25.20 25.20 -0.78
CA ILE A 688 25.74 25.73 0.47
C ILE A 688 24.58 26.14 1.39
N TRP A 689 24.73 25.88 2.68
CA TRP A 689 23.72 26.25 3.67
C TRP A 689 23.68 27.76 3.90
N ASN A 690 22.48 28.33 3.84
CA ASN A 690 22.23 29.73 4.14
C ASN A 690 21.42 29.85 5.45
N TRP A 691 22.04 30.45 6.48
CA TRP A 691 21.44 30.64 7.80
C TRP A 691 20.23 31.57 7.82
N ARG A 692 20.18 32.57 6.93
CA ARG A 692 19.06 33.52 6.86
C ARG A 692 17.80 32.86 6.29
N SER A 693 17.96 32.04 5.25
CA SER A 693 16.83 31.33 4.64
C SER A 693 16.54 29.98 5.27
N GLY A 694 17.46 29.42 6.05
CA GLY A 694 17.37 28.07 6.63
C GLY A 694 17.29 26.98 5.56
N LYS A 695 18.00 27.14 4.43
CA LYS A 695 17.95 26.24 3.27
C LYS A 695 19.31 26.14 2.60
N PHE A 696 19.54 25.04 1.89
CA PHE A 696 20.67 24.89 0.96
C PHE A 696 20.39 25.66 -0.34
N GLN A 697 21.37 26.41 -0.83
CA GLN A 697 21.29 27.21 -2.06
C GLN A 697 22.50 26.95 -2.96
N PRO A 698 22.38 27.01 -4.30
CA PRO A 698 23.50 26.72 -5.21
C PRO A 698 24.65 27.74 -5.11
N HIS A 699 24.36 28.96 -4.64
CA HIS A 699 25.32 30.05 -4.54
C HIS A 699 25.67 30.31 -3.07
N GLY A 700 26.94 30.57 -2.80
CA GLY A 700 27.46 30.76 -1.44
C GLY A 700 26.97 32.06 -0.79
N PRO A 701 26.85 32.08 0.55
CA PRO A 701 26.55 33.31 1.27
C PRO A 701 27.71 34.31 1.12
N THR A 702 27.36 35.60 0.99
CA THR A 702 28.32 36.71 1.01
C THR A 702 28.84 37.04 2.42
N ASP A 703 28.21 36.49 3.47
CA ASP A 703 28.56 36.75 4.87
C ASP A 703 29.78 35.92 5.31
N LYS A 704 30.70 36.55 6.07
CA LYS A 704 31.83 35.86 6.72
C LYS A 704 31.31 34.96 7.85
N VAL A 705 31.29 33.65 7.63
CA VAL A 705 30.96 32.63 8.63
C VAL A 705 32.22 31.90 9.13
N ALA A 706 32.21 31.46 10.39
CA ALA A 706 33.33 30.73 11.00
C ALA A 706 33.42 29.28 10.51
N ALA A 707 32.27 28.67 10.18
CA ALA A 707 32.16 27.34 9.60
C ALA A 707 31.24 27.36 8.37
N LEU A 708 31.71 26.77 7.27
CA LEU A 708 30.96 26.61 6.02
C LEU A 708 30.34 25.22 5.97
N LEU A 709 29.01 25.15 5.79
CA LEU A 709 28.27 23.90 5.57
C LEU A 709 27.88 23.79 4.09
N SER A 710 28.29 22.71 3.44
CA SER A 710 28.02 22.44 2.02
C SER A 710 27.45 21.04 1.82
N LEU A 711 26.53 20.91 0.87
CA LEU A 711 25.97 19.65 0.38
C LEU A 711 26.77 19.19 -0.83
N HIS A 712 27.22 17.94 -0.78
CA HIS A 712 27.97 17.26 -1.83
C HIS A 712 27.17 16.06 -2.30
N ILE A 713 26.93 15.96 -3.61
CA ILE A 713 26.13 14.89 -4.21
C ILE A 713 27.06 14.01 -5.04
N HIS A 714 26.92 12.69 -4.90
CA HIS A 714 27.70 11.77 -5.71
C HIS A 714 27.29 11.90 -7.19
N PRO A 715 28.21 12.16 -8.14
CA PRO A 715 27.93 12.18 -9.57
C PRO A 715 27.42 10.82 -9.99
N GLY A 716 26.29 10.83 -10.65
CA GLY A 716 25.45 9.68 -10.52
C GLY A 716 24.51 9.90 -9.35
N GLY A 717 24.69 9.18 -8.27
CA GLY A 717 23.74 9.09 -7.15
C GLY A 717 23.75 7.67 -6.59
N ARG A 718 24.87 7.00 -6.84
CA ARG A 718 25.25 5.65 -6.45
C ARG A 718 25.67 5.61 -4.97
N ASP A 719 25.83 6.77 -4.36
CA ASP A 719 26.13 6.93 -2.95
C ASP A 719 25.27 8.05 -2.34
N HIS A 720 25.15 8.05 -1.02
CA HIS A 720 24.40 9.07 -0.28
C HIS A 720 25.05 10.45 -0.38
N ASP A 721 24.21 11.46 -0.21
CA ASP A 721 24.65 12.84 -0.09
C ASP A 721 25.55 13.02 1.15
N ILE A 722 26.62 13.78 0.98
CA ILE A 722 27.55 14.11 2.05
C ILE A 722 27.39 15.58 2.44
N TYR A 723 27.15 15.81 3.73
CA TYR A 723 27.16 17.15 4.30
C TYR A 723 28.56 17.43 4.87
N ARG A 724 29.26 18.38 4.24
CA ARG A 724 30.63 18.77 4.61
C ARG A 724 30.63 20.06 5.41
N VAL A 725 31.20 20.01 6.62
CA VAL A 725 31.43 21.17 7.49
C VAL A 725 32.92 21.48 7.52
N VAL A 726 33.30 22.69 7.08
CA VAL A 726 34.68 23.18 7.09
C VAL A 726 34.79 24.32 8.10
N SER A 727 35.69 24.21 9.07
CA SER A 727 35.92 25.21 10.12
C SER A 727 37.42 25.40 10.33
N GLY A 728 38.00 26.47 9.78
CA GLY A 728 39.44 26.69 9.82
C GLY A 728 40.18 25.61 9.02
N ARG A 729 41.01 24.80 9.70
CA ARG A 729 41.74 23.67 9.10
C ARG A 729 41.01 22.32 9.25
N GLU A 730 39.94 22.27 10.05
CA GLU A 730 39.20 21.04 10.33
C GLU A 730 38.06 20.85 9.32
N THR A 731 37.95 19.66 8.75
CA THR A 731 36.85 19.26 7.86
C THR A 731 36.19 18.01 8.42
N LYS A 732 34.85 18.03 8.53
CA LYS A 732 34.04 16.87 8.94
C LYS A 732 32.96 16.58 7.91
N HIS A 733 32.67 15.30 7.76
CA HIS A 733 31.64 14.79 6.86
C HIS A 733 30.54 14.11 7.66
N PHE A 734 29.30 14.29 7.22
CA PHE A 734 28.11 13.75 7.85
C PHE A 734 27.16 13.18 6.80
N LEU A 735 26.50 12.08 7.12
CA LEU A 735 25.35 11.57 6.36
C LEU A 735 24.03 12.17 6.89
N SER A 736 23.98 12.47 8.20
CA SER A 736 22.86 13.18 8.79
C SER A 736 22.92 14.68 8.53
N ARG A 737 21.85 15.19 7.93
CA ARG A 737 21.64 16.64 7.77
C ARG A 737 21.52 17.34 9.12
N THR A 738 20.82 16.73 10.09
CA THR A 738 20.64 17.28 11.44
C THR A 738 21.99 17.46 12.13
N ALA A 739 22.83 16.42 12.12
CA ALA A 739 24.16 16.46 12.70
C ALA A 739 25.05 17.55 12.06
N ALA A 740 24.99 17.68 10.74
CA ALA A 740 25.77 18.69 10.02
C ALA A 740 25.34 20.13 10.37
N ILE A 741 24.02 20.40 10.39
CA ILE A 741 23.47 21.72 10.73
C ILE A 741 23.83 22.08 12.18
N ILE A 742 23.68 21.17 13.13
CA ILE A 742 24.03 21.42 14.53
C ILE A 742 25.52 21.70 14.67
N THR A 743 26.39 20.91 14.05
CA THR A 743 27.84 21.12 14.09
C THR A 743 28.22 22.50 13.57
N ALA A 744 27.72 22.87 12.39
CA ALA A 744 28.01 24.17 11.79
C ALA A 744 27.40 25.34 12.58
N GLY A 745 26.18 25.14 13.13
CA GLY A 745 25.47 26.14 13.93
C GLY A 745 26.19 26.44 15.23
N ALA A 746 26.62 25.41 15.95
CA ALA A 746 27.43 25.54 17.17
C ALA A 746 28.72 26.34 16.92
N LYS A 747 29.45 26.04 15.83
CA LYS A 747 30.69 26.75 15.46
C LYS A 747 30.43 28.21 15.08
N ASN A 748 29.32 28.49 14.38
CA ASN A 748 28.93 29.83 13.96
C ASN A 748 28.17 30.62 15.04
N ARG A 749 27.86 30.00 16.20
CA ARG A 749 26.95 30.55 17.23
C ARG A 749 25.60 30.99 16.66
N GLN A 750 25.07 30.22 15.71
CA GLN A 750 23.76 30.44 15.13
C GLN A 750 22.72 29.62 15.92
N PRO A 751 21.75 30.26 16.59
CA PRO A 751 20.75 29.55 17.36
C PRO A 751 19.83 28.75 16.43
N VAL A 752 19.69 27.46 16.71
CA VAL A 752 18.80 26.51 16.01
C VAL A 752 17.52 26.28 16.82
N PHE A 753 17.60 26.46 18.14
CA PHE A 753 16.49 26.27 19.05
C PHE A 753 16.21 27.53 19.87
N LYS A 754 14.93 27.72 20.21
CA LYS A 754 14.47 28.77 21.11
C LYS A 754 13.58 28.17 22.18
N ARG A 755 13.92 28.41 23.45
CA ARG A 755 13.00 28.12 24.54
C ARG A 755 11.83 29.10 24.50
N VAL A 756 10.62 28.58 24.47
CA VAL A 756 9.38 29.37 24.46
C VAL A 756 8.51 28.89 25.60
N ALA A 757 8.04 29.83 26.43
CA ALA A 757 7.52 29.53 27.75
C ALA A 757 8.51 28.73 28.62
N GLN A 758 8.10 28.32 29.82
CA GLN A 758 8.96 27.53 30.71
C GLN A 758 9.10 26.06 30.24
N ASN A 759 8.22 25.55 29.37
CA ASN A 759 8.08 24.10 29.17
C ASN A 759 8.31 23.62 27.72
N HIS A 760 8.64 24.50 26.76
CA HIS A 760 8.80 24.11 25.36
C HIS A 760 10.09 24.63 24.73
N LEU A 761 10.65 23.81 23.85
CA LEU A 761 11.77 24.15 22.99
C LEU A 761 11.32 24.09 21.53
N LEU A 762 11.29 25.24 20.83
CA LEU A 762 10.95 25.34 19.42
C LEU A 762 12.19 25.18 18.53
N CYS A 763 12.05 24.42 17.45
CA CYS A 763 12.96 24.44 16.31
C CYS A 763 12.74 25.71 15.49
N LEU A 764 13.80 26.46 15.22
CA LEU A 764 13.75 27.67 14.38
C LEU A 764 13.97 27.37 12.89
N ILE A 765 14.47 26.18 12.59
CA ILE A 765 14.85 25.74 11.24
C ILE A 765 14.06 24.48 10.93
N ASN A 766 13.22 24.51 9.89
CA ASN A 766 12.36 23.37 9.53
C ASN A 766 13.17 22.10 9.15
N ASP A 767 14.34 22.28 8.56
CA ASP A 767 15.24 21.21 8.12
C ASP A 767 16.11 20.63 9.26
N CYS A 768 15.92 21.06 10.50
CA CYS A 768 16.71 20.61 11.66
C CYS A 768 15.82 20.29 12.87
N GLY A 769 16.29 19.39 13.74
CA GLY A 769 15.67 19.04 15.02
C GLY A 769 16.74 18.66 16.04
N LEU A 770 16.34 18.26 17.25
CA LEU A 770 17.28 17.59 18.17
C LEU A 770 17.79 16.30 17.52
N PRO A 771 19.07 15.95 17.70
CA PRO A 771 19.59 14.62 17.37
C PRO A 771 18.75 13.53 18.03
N ASP A 772 18.57 12.41 17.32
CA ASP A 772 17.83 11.22 17.75
C ASP A 772 17.99 10.86 19.24
N ALA A 773 19.23 10.69 19.75
CA ALA A 773 19.50 10.29 21.12
C ALA A 773 19.12 11.39 22.14
N LEU A 774 19.24 12.67 21.77
CA LEU A 774 18.83 13.79 22.60
C LEU A 774 17.31 13.92 22.66
N ALA A 775 16.63 13.76 21.51
CA ALA A 775 15.18 13.72 21.45
C ALA A 775 14.62 12.56 22.30
N ALA A 776 15.22 11.36 22.22
CA ALA A 776 14.84 10.22 23.04
C ALA A 776 15.10 10.47 24.55
N GLY A 777 16.22 11.12 24.90
CA GLY A 777 16.52 11.52 26.28
C GLY A 777 15.48 12.48 26.85
N ILE A 778 15.11 13.52 26.09
CA ILE A 778 14.05 14.45 26.46
C ILE A 778 12.70 13.75 26.61
N ARG A 779 12.33 12.88 25.66
CA ARG A 779 11.09 12.11 25.73
C ARG A 779 11.02 11.25 27.00
N ARG A 780 12.11 10.55 27.33
CA ARG A 780 12.20 9.68 28.52
C ARG A 780 12.13 10.48 29.81
N HIS A 781 12.73 11.67 29.83
CA HIS A 781 12.69 12.56 30.98
C HIS A 781 11.35 13.27 31.15
N ALA A 782 10.69 13.68 30.06
CA ALA A 782 9.40 14.37 30.15
C ALA A 782 8.20 13.39 30.16
N LEU A 783 8.43 12.12 29.83
CA LEU A 783 7.40 11.14 29.43
C LEU A 783 6.40 11.72 28.40
N ARG A 784 6.89 12.56 27.49
CA ARG A 784 6.09 13.20 26.44
C ARG A 784 6.92 13.32 25.17
N ASN A 785 6.29 13.07 24.02
CA ASN A 785 6.93 13.24 22.72
C ASN A 785 6.87 14.69 22.22
N GLY A 786 7.91 15.08 21.48
CA GLY A 786 7.88 16.28 20.64
C GLY A 786 6.95 16.12 19.44
N GLY A 787 6.65 17.21 18.73
CA GLY A 787 5.76 17.15 17.57
C GLY A 787 5.55 18.47 16.84
N PRO A 788 4.79 18.43 15.74
CA PRO A 788 4.45 19.61 14.96
C PRO A 788 3.46 20.52 15.71
N MET A 789 3.71 21.81 15.68
CA MET A 789 2.82 22.89 16.11
C MET A 789 2.67 23.91 14.97
N ASP A 790 1.69 24.82 15.04
CA ASP A 790 1.50 25.87 14.03
C ASP A 790 2.78 26.72 13.81
N SER A 791 3.58 26.90 14.87
CA SER A 791 4.84 27.65 14.84
C SER A 791 6.07 26.83 14.42
N GLY A 792 5.92 25.55 14.03
CA GLY A 792 7.03 24.68 13.61
C GLY A 792 7.06 23.33 14.30
N TYR A 793 8.22 22.91 14.80
CA TYR A 793 8.38 21.65 15.55
C TYR A 793 8.87 21.96 16.96
N ALA A 794 8.40 21.21 17.96
CA ALA A 794 8.70 21.49 19.35
C ALA A 794 8.96 20.25 20.21
N TYR A 795 9.67 20.46 21.31
CA TYR A 795 9.98 19.45 22.33
C TYR A 795 9.52 19.90 23.73
N PRO A 796 9.07 18.95 24.59
CA PRO A 796 8.77 19.25 25.98
C PRO A 796 10.08 19.37 26.76
N VAL A 797 10.37 20.52 27.36
CA VAL A 797 11.66 20.77 28.03
C VAL A 797 11.43 21.61 29.28
N ASP A 798 11.85 21.09 30.44
CA ASP A 798 11.90 21.82 31.71
C ASP A 798 13.28 22.49 31.93
N ASP A 799 13.49 23.12 33.09
CA ASP A 799 14.77 23.78 33.40
C ASP A 799 15.95 22.81 33.42
N VAL A 800 15.78 21.62 34.00
CA VAL A 800 16.85 20.63 34.14
C VAL A 800 17.24 20.09 32.77
N SER A 801 16.25 19.72 31.95
CA SER A 801 16.47 19.25 30.58
C SER A 801 17.07 20.33 29.69
N PHE A 802 16.67 21.58 29.85
CA PHE A 802 17.23 22.68 29.06
C PHE A 802 18.72 22.89 29.37
N LEU A 803 19.11 22.85 30.64
CA LEU A 803 20.51 22.93 31.06
C LEU A 803 21.32 21.74 30.53
N TRP A 804 20.76 20.53 30.61
CA TRP A 804 21.38 19.33 30.05
C TRP A 804 21.61 19.45 28.55
N LEU A 805 20.60 19.87 27.78
CA LEU A 805 20.76 20.15 26.34
C LEU A 805 21.79 21.26 26.06
N GLY A 806 21.80 22.32 26.87
CA GLY A 806 22.76 23.42 26.77
C GLY A 806 24.21 22.95 26.91
N SER A 807 24.45 21.95 27.77
CA SER A 807 25.78 21.36 27.95
C SER A 807 26.24 20.53 26.74
N LEU A 808 25.30 19.88 26.05
CA LEU A 808 25.59 18.97 24.93
C LEU A 808 25.60 19.66 23.57
N LEU A 809 24.83 20.74 23.40
CA LEU A 809 24.69 21.52 22.16
C LEU A 809 25.09 22.99 22.37
N PRO A 810 26.34 23.27 22.77
CA PRO A 810 26.78 24.64 23.07
C PRO A 810 26.65 25.54 21.83
N GLY A 811 26.07 26.73 22.03
CA GLY A 811 25.90 27.74 20.96
C GLY A 811 24.72 27.51 20.01
N CYS A 812 23.89 26.47 20.23
CA CYS A 812 22.71 26.19 19.42
C CYS A 812 21.40 26.80 19.96
N PHE A 813 21.43 27.47 21.11
CA PHE A 813 20.25 28.08 21.72
C PHE A 813 20.32 29.60 21.63
N TYR A 814 19.18 30.27 21.47
CA TYR A 814 19.12 31.72 21.71
C TYR A 814 19.62 32.01 23.12
N SER A 815 20.57 32.94 23.26
CA SER A 815 20.82 33.49 24.59
C SER A 815 19.55 34.21 25.00
N LEU A 816 18.88 33.71 26.04
CA LEU A 816 18.06 34.58 26.85
C LEU A 816 19.03 35.66 27.34
N SER A 817 18.95 36.88 26.82
CA SER A 817 19.51 38.01 27.54
C SER A 817 18.84 37.95 28.90
N PRO A 818 19.56 37.67 30.00
CA PRO A 818 18.97 37.76 31.31
C PRO A 818 18.66 39.24 31.45
N ASN A 819 17.38 39.60 31.45
CA ASN A 819 17.00 40.88 32.03
C ASN A 819 17.41 40.82 33.51
N GLY A 820 18.65 41.22 33.82
CA GLY A 820 19.07 41.50 35.19
C GLY A 820 20.51 41.11 35.57
N GLU A 821 20.92 39.85 35.38
CA GLU A 821 22.08 39.33 36.15
C GLU A 821 23.43 39.28 35.40
N ASP A 822 23.45 39.06 34.08
CA ASP A 822 24.71 39.04 33.30
C ASP A 822 25.34 40.43 33.13
N ASP A 823 24.58 41.49 33.37
CA ASP A 823 25.06 42.86 33.21
C ASP A 823 26.14 43.19 34.27
N ILE A 824 25.95 42.73 35.51
CA ILE A 824 26.89 43.00 36.62
C ILE A 824 28.23 42.29 36.39
N SER A 825 28.19 41.00 36.05
CA SER A 825 29.38 40.17 35.80
C SER A 825 30.21 40.72 34.65
N ARG A 826 29.56 41.13 33.55
CA ARG A 826 30.20 41.77 32.41
C ARG A 826 30.77 43.15 32.74
N ILE A 827 30.04 43.97 33.49
CA ILE A 827 30.49 45.31 33.90
C ILE A 827 31.71 45.22 34.83
N VAL A 828 31.72 44.27 35.76
CA VAL A 828 32.85 44.03 36.66
C VAL A 828 34.06 43.47 35.89
N SER A 829 33.85 42.55 34.96
CA SER A 829 34.91 42.01 34.10
C SER A 829 35.49 43.08 33.17
N ALA A 830 34.65 43.88 32.51
CA ALA A 830 35.07 45.00 31.66
C ALA A 830 35.85 46.07 32.43
N SER A 831 35.45 46.38 33.68
CA SER A 831 36.21 47.27 34.54
C SER A 831 37.59 46.70 34.89
N ARG A 832 37.66 45.40 35.27
CA ARG A 832 38.94 44.72 35.60
C ARG A 832 39.90 44.66 34.41
N HIS A 833 39.41 44.39 33.22
CA HIS A 833 40.23 44.33 32.00
C HIS A 833 40.62 45.72 31.45
N SER A 834 39.97 46.79 31.92
CA SER A 834 40.32 48.17 31.52
C SER A 834 41.56 48.75 32.21
N GLY A 835 42.17 48.02 33.16
CA GLY A 835 43.32 48.50 33.93
C GLY A 835 43.00 49.72 34.80
N GLY A 836 41.74 49.86 35.24
CA GLY A 836 41.28 50.97 36.09
C GLY A 836 40.80 52.22 35.34
N LYS A 837 40.78 52.21 34.00
CA LYS A 837 40.29 53.34 33.18
C LYS A 837 38.77 53.47 33.18
N ILE A 838 38.05 52.37 33.39
CA ILE A 838 36.58 52.36 33.40
C ILE A 838 36.12 51.90 34.79
N ARG A 839 35.39 52.77 35.50
CA ARG A 839 34.85 52.46 36.83
C ARG A 839 33.36 52.14 36.74
N PRO A 840 32.90 51.09 37.44
CA PRO A 840 31.49 50.83 37.58
C PRO A 840 30.87 51.85 38.55
N ILE A 841 29.72 52.40 38.18
CA ILE A 841 28.91 53.33 38.96
C ILE A 841 27.51 52.75 39.15
N TRP A 842 26.91 53.01 40.30
CA TRP A 842 25.52 52.67 40.57
C TRP A 842 24.60 53.81 40.10
N ARG A 843 23.65 53.52 39.21
CA ARG A 843 22.67 54.50 38.70
C ARG A 843 21.29 53.84 38.54
N ASN A 844 20.24 54.48 39.04
CA ASN A 844 18.84 54.03 38.94
C ASN A 844 18.63 52.55 39.33
N GLY A 845 19.27 52.11 40.41
CA GLY A 845 19.09 50.73 40.88
C GLY A 845 19.94 49.67 40.15
N ARG A 846 20.86 50.07 39.26
CA ARG A 846 21.70 49.14 38.47
C ARG A 846 23.16 49.59 38.42
N LEU A 847 24.08 48.62 38.26
CA LEU A 847 25.50 48.87 38.01
C LEU A 847 25.67 49.24 36.52
N ALA A 848 26.45 50.28 36.20
CA ALA A 848 26.72 50.78 34.84
C ALA A 848 28.18 51.24 34.72
N LEU A 849 28.76 51.31 33.50
CA LEU A 849 30.12 51.83 33.28
C LEU A 849 30.09 53.34 33.01
N THR A 850 31.10 54.09 33.48
CA THR A 850 31.26 55.51 33.12
C THR A 850 31.45 55.66 31.60
N PRO A 851 30.66 56.51 30.90
CA PRO A 851 30.96 56.87 29.52
C PRO A 851 32.31 57.59 29.49
N GLY A 852 33.19 57.14 28.60
CA GLY A 852 34.52 57.74 28.37
C GLY A 852 34.45 58.96 27.47
#